data_AF-A0A7W7GEI6-F1
#
_entry.id   AF-A0A7W7GEI6-F1
#
_cell.length_a   1.000
_cell.length_b   1.000
_cell.length_c   1.000
_cell.angle_alpha   90.00
_cell.angle_beta   90.00
_cell.angle_gamma   90.00
#
_symmetry.space_group_name_H-M   'P 1'
#
loop_
_entity.id
_entity.type
_entity.pdbx_description
1 polymer ?
#
loop_
_entity_poly.entity_id
_entity_poly.type
_entity_poly.pdbx_seq_one_letter_code
_entity_poly.pdbx_strand_id
1 'polypeptide(L)'
;MVRSRASERERNESSASFTWLAGALGPRPGRGPVAEAWADTRDTMREPRNQSVAYPTDWTSDPWLARGARITGAGMITPCWAPPDGIDEWTAPDVTGLVAAFASAALRTRPQAPAREVPGNVPGGAESAFLRGQAEPGGRDAAGRARAQHVRAWLGCAVGPLIRDVLLSADPDPGALAAATAARLETPRRIKLPASWAAANQFSEKYLDLLYNMRTAPDGRLAFPDAAGVRIGQGEGWREHWTWLSRDIGLGDLREALRVAARLMRRPAVVEGLLSTAASEDRRLGMTAVAVARRWLLTLRAMAWLEEAAGQEWTHVRPRDLACFAFNALKPDWPRRVLGISHRSSDTKSALSMTDLWSSGRCAIDATYVPSWETNTGMVWGLFGATAAIVRVRSPGYERSAWCLREAELTRYLVERSDFLAERWVLDLDRRDLGALDAVHSSGVDDPPPYAPGDAPARRPAPTRVRVWAPGSRPEWQTAILRAGAALRVINTLLADADLTNRFVTEFLLGDAHFPGPAPAGHPDGWDAYRAVFRELQELSGGAEPAVRLPWGYGAEQTALDMAMFRRLPEPRPGDLRDALVAYEFLRSEWPMLAGDRRRRYLAVDLRAVRREEWESDERLSLQRGLLTVRAPVPVWIVQHAGQDVDGWPILGDHPIFTEHFPGQFPWMAGDRPDRTPFVAGAGLEYSPALTALIGRPGVR
;
A
#
# COMPACT_ATOMS: atom_id res chain seq x y z
N MET A 1 26.98 -31.19 38.64
CA MET A 1 26.49 -31.51 37.28
C MET A 1 25.32 -30.60 36.95
N VAL A 2 25.61 -29.49 36.27
CA VAL A 2 24.62 -28.53 35.77
C VAL A 2 24.19 -29.04 34.40
N ARG A 3 22.93 -29.45 34.25
CA ARG A 3 22.36 -29.76 32.94
C ARG A 3 22.29 -28.46 32.15
N SER A 4 23.17 -28.38 31.15
CA SER A 4 23.15 -27.41 30.06
C SER A 4 21.72 -27.29 29.51
N ARG A 5 21.09 -26.12 29.70
CA ARG A 5 20.00 -25.63 28.85
C ARG A 5 20.60 -25.34 27.48
N ALA A 6 20.81 -26.38 26.68
CA ALA A 6 20.78 -26.22 25.24
C ALA A 6 19.35 -25.76 24.93
N SER A 7 19.17 -24.46 24.75
CA SER A 7 17.93 -23.87 24.28
C SER A 7 17.48 -24.65 23.04
N GLU A 8 16.31 -25.29 23.10
CA GLU A 8 15.60 -25.68 21.90
C GLU A 8 15.49 -24.42 21.04
N ARG A 9 16.28 -24.33 19.96
CA ARG A 9 16.04 -23.30 18.94
C ARG A 9 14.66 -23.59 18.41
N GLU A 10 13.67 -22.84 18.89
CA GLU A 10 12.30 -22.94 18.41
C GLU A 10 12.30 -22.95 16.88
N ARG A 11 11.65 -23.98 16.32
CA ARG A 11 11.56 -24.20 14.88
C ARG A 11 11.02 -22.94 14.19
N ASN A 12 11.67 -22.53 13.10
CA ASN A 12 11.17 -21.50 12.19
C ASN A 12 10.04 -22.11 11.35
N GLU A 13 8.80 -21.73 11.62
CA GLU A 13 7.61 -22.32 11.00
C GLU A 13 7.50 -21.92 9.52
N SER A 14 7.80 -20.66 9.22
CA SER A 14 7.77 -20.13 7.85
C SER A 14 8.76 -20.85 6.94
N SER A 15 9.97 -21.15 7.43
CA SER A 15 10.94 -21.95 6.68
C SER A 15 10.49 -23.41 6.52
N ALA A 16 9.84 -24.00 7.53
CA ALA A 16 9.31 -25.35 7.41
C ALA A 16 8.17 -25.43 6.38
N SER A 17 7.30 -24.41 6.34
CA SER A 17 6.26 -24.28 5.33
C SER A 17 6.82 -24.03 3.94
N PHE A 18 7.90 -23.25 3.80
CA PHE A 18 8.63 -23.10 2.54
C PHE A 18 9.13 -24.46 2.03
N THR A 19 9.83 -25.24 2.86
CA THR A 19 10.35 -26.56 2.48
C THR A 19 9.24 -27.53 2.09
N TRP A 20 8.11 -27.53 2.84
CA TRP A 20 6.94 -28.34 2.49
C TRP A 20 6.38 -27.96 1.12
N LEU A 21 6.17 -26.66 0.87
CA LEU A 21 5.61 -26.17 -0.38
C LEU A 21 6.56 -26.45 -1.55
N ALA A 22 7.86 -26.20 -1.37
CA ALA A 22 8.88 -26.56 -2.35
C ALA A 22 8.88 -28.07 -2.62
N GLY A 23 8.75 -28.92 -1.60
CA GLY A 23 8.62 -30.37 -1.78
C GLY A 23 7.40 -30.74 -2.63
N ALA A 24 6.25 -30.08 -2.41
CA ALA A 24 5.00 -30.36 -3.12
C ALA A 24 4.99 -29.81 -4.56
N LEU A 25 5.56 -28.63 -4.80
CA LEU A 25 5.59 -27.99 -6.12
C LEU A 25 6.69 -28.56 -7.02
N GLY A 26 7.78 -29.06 -6.43
CA GLY A 26 8.95 -29.52 -7.17
C GLY A 26 9.66 -28.41 -7.97
N PRO A 27 10.08 -27.29 -7.34
CA PRO A 27 10.59 -26.09 -8.01
C PRO A 27 11.99 -26.27 -8.64
N ARG A 28 12.66 -27.41 -8.42
CA ARG A 28 13.97 -27.69 -9.00
C ARG A 28 13.83 -28.21 -10.44
N PRO A 29 14.70 -27.79 -11.37
CA PRO A 29 14.65 -28.27 -12.76
C PRO A 29 14.58 -29.80 -12.85
N GLY A 30 13.65 -30.32 -13.65
CA GLY A 30 13.44 -31.75 -13.86
C GLY A 30 12.76 -32.50 -12.69
N ARG A 31 12.13 -31.80 -11.74
CA ARG A 31 11.47 -32.42 -10.56
C ARG A 31 10.00 -32.02 -10.36
N GLY A 32 9.25 -31.74 -11.42
CA GLY A 32 7.79 -31.57 -11.33
C GLY A 32 7.18 -30.60 -12.34
N PRO A 33 5.85 -30.61 -12.50
CA PRO A 33 5.14 -29.86 -13.54
C PRO A 33 5.28 -28.34 -13.40
N VAL A 34 5.46 -27.82 -12.16
CA VAL A 34 5.62 -26.37 -11.94
C VAL A 34 7.00 -25.87 -12.35
N ALA A 35 8.07 -26.65 -12.14
CA ALA A 35 9.40 -26.28 -12.60
C ALA A 35 9.51 -26.30 -14.13
N GLU A 36 8.87 -27.27 -14.78
CA GLU A 36 8.80 -27.33 -16.25
C GLU A 36 8.01 -26.14 -16.82
N ALA A 37 6.83 -25.84 -16.25
CA ALA A 37 6.04 -24.70 -16.66
C ALA A 37 6.75 -23.35 -16.40
N TRP A 38 7.53 -23.25 -15.31
CA TRP A 38 8.38 -22.08 -15.05
C TRP A 38 9.50 -21.97 -16.08
N ALA A 39 10.20 -23.07 -16.40
CA ALA A 39 11.26 -23.06 -17.41
C ALA A 39 10.74 -22.60 -18.77
N ASP A 40 9.60 -23.13 -19.23
CA ASP A 40 8.96 -22.69 -20.48
C ASP A 40 8.57 -21.20 -20.44
N THR A 41 7.95 -20.74 -19.35
CA THR A 41 7.55 -19.34 -19.17
C THR A 41 8.77 -18.41 -19.17
N ARG A 42 9.81 -18.76 -18.41
CA ARG A 42 11.08 -18.04 -18.28
C ARG A 42 11.79 -17.93 -19.62
N ASP A 43 11.91 -19.04 -20.34
CA ASP A 43 12.63 -19.08 -21.62
C ASP A 43 11.88 -18.26 -22.67
N THR A 44 10.54 -18.36 -22.69
CA THR A 44 9.69 -17.49 -23.52
C THR A 44 9.86 -16.02 -23.17
N MET A 45 9.87 -15.66 -21.89
CA MET A 45 10.13 -14.29 -21.44
C MET A 45 11.50 -13.78 -21.89
N ARG A 46 12.54 -14.62 -21.90
CA ARG A 46 13.91 -14.27 -22.31
C ARG A 46 14.06 -14.09 -23.84
N GLU A 47 13.15 -14.58 -24.65
CA GLU A 47 13.22 -14.43 -26.12
C GLU A 47 13.29 -12.94 -26.55
N PRO A 48 14.22 -12.55 -27.44
CA PRO A 48 14.39 -11.15 -27.85
C PRO A 48 13.12 -10.45 -28.36
N ARG A 49 12.24 -11.17 -29.05
CA ARG A 49 10.95 -10.63 -29.55
C ARG A 49 9.97 -10.23 -28.44
N ASN A 50 10.11 -10.82 -27.26
CA ASN A 50 9.25 -10.55 -26.10
C ASN A 50 9.86 -9.48 -25.17
N GLN A 51 11.10 -9.05 -25.43
CA GLN A 51 11.80 -8.00 -24.69
C GLN A 51 11.41 -6.58 -25.17
N SER A 52 10.83 -6.46 -26.36
CA SER A 52 10.23 -5.22 -26.87
C SER A 52 8.82 -5.06 -26.32
N VAL A 53 8.68 -4.24 -25.29
CA VAL A 53 7.40 -3.94 -24.68
C VAL A 53 6.96 -2.55 -25.12
N ALA A 54 5.89 -2.47 -25.93
CA ALA A 54 5.24 -1.21 -26.27
C ALA A 54 4.35 -0.76 -25.10
N TYR A 55 4.26 0.56 -24.87
CA TYR A 55 3.37 1.31 -23.95
C TYR A 55 4.06 2.06 -22.77
N PRO A 56 3.69 3.33 -22.50
CA PRO A 56 4.31 4.13 -21.43
C PRO A 56 3.55 4.17 -20.09
N THR A 57 2.40 3.49 -19.94
CA THR A 57 1.52 3.69 -18.76
C THR A 57 1.14 2.40 -18.05
N ASP A 58 1.29 2.39 -16.72
CA ASP A 58 0.81 1.39 -15.75
C ASP A 58 1.40 -0.02 -15.88
N TRP A 59 2.72 -0.11 -15.69
CA TRP A 59 3.47 -1.36 -15.59
C TRP A 59 3.50 -1.90 -14.16
N THR A 60 3.53 -3.23 -14.04
CA THR A 60 3.73 -3.94 -12.78
C THR A 60 5.09 -4.62 -12.85
N SER A 61 6.06 -4.14 -12.06
CA SER A 61 7.31 -4.82 -11.69
C SER A 61 7.01 -5.61 -10.43
N ASP A 62 7.11 -6.94 -10.45
CA ASP A 62 6.85 -7.70 -9.22
C ASP A 62 7.63 -9.00 -9.27
N PRO A 63 8.14 -9.49 -8.12
CA PRO A 63 8.85 -10.75 -8.00
C PRO A 63 8.21 -11.92 -8.78
N TRP A 64 6.89 -12.02 -8.90
CA TRP A 64 6.21 -13.08 -9.66
C TRP A 64 6.39 -13.06 -11.19
N LEU A 65 6.53 -11.88 -11.78
CA LEU A 65 6.61 -11.63 -13.22
C LEU A 65 8.06 -11.40 -13.66
N ALA A 66 8.94 -11.14 -12.69
CA ALA A 66 10.36 -10.88 -12.88
C ALA A 66 10.65 -9.80 -13.94
N ARG A 67 9.73 -8.84 -14.05
CA ARG A 67 9.87 -7.67 -14.91
C ARG A 67 10.82 -6.68 -14.23
N GLY A 68 11.95 -6.43 -14.87
CA GLY A 68 12.94 -5.43 -14.51
C GLY A 68 12.79 -4.16 -15.36
N ALA A 69 13.79 -3.29 -15.27
CA ALA A 69 13.86 -2.04 -16.02
C ALA A 69 15.20 -1.93 -16.74
N ARG A 70 15.17 -1.50 -18.01
CA ARG A 70 16.36 -1.16 -18.82
C ARG A 70 16.27 0.27 -19.34
N ILE A 71 17.40 0.90 -19.61
CA ILE A 71 17.46 2.22 -20.24
C ILE A 71 17.69 2.01 -21.74
N THR A 72 16.92 2.69 -22.59
CA THR A 72 17.11 2.66 -24.05
C THR A 72 18.15 3.68 -24.50
N GLY A 73 18.64 3.59 -25.74
CA GLY A 73 19.57 4.57 -26.31
C GLY A 73 19.07 6.02 -26.33
N ALA A 74 17.75 6.23 -26.26
CA ALA A 74 17.13 7.55 -26.11
C ALA A 74 17.02 8.02 -24.64
N GLY A 75 17.62 7.28 -23.69
CA GLY A 75 17.57 7.57 -22.26
C GLY A 75 16.24 7.22 -21.59
N MET A 76 15.33 6.48 -22.24
CA MET A 76 14.03 6.13 -21.66
C MET A 76 14.12 4.83 -20.83
N ILE A 77 13.52 4.81 -19.63
CA ILE A 77 13.35 3.57 -18.86
C ILE A 77 12.20 2.78 -19.47
N THR A 78 12.47 1.54 -19.84
CA THR A 78 11.50 0.61 -20.41
C THR A 78 11.50 -0.71 -19.64
N PRO A 79 10.36 -1.40 -19.53
CA PRO A 79 10.31 -2.72 -18.93
C PRO A 79 11.09 -3.74 -19.77
N CYS A 80 11.75 -4.66 -19.09
CA CYS A 80 12.35 -5.85 -19.69
C CYS A 80 12.02 -7.07 -18.83
N TRP A 81 12.05 -8.26 -19.42
CA TRP A 81 11.87 -9.49 -18.68
C TRP A 81 13.23 -10.02 -18.25
N ALA A 82 13.43 -10.16 -16.93
CA ALA A 82 14.63 -10.72 -16.34
C ALA A 82 14.27 -11.84 -15.35
N PRO A 83 13.60 -12.92 -15.82
CA PRO A 83 13.24 -14.04 -14.95
C PRO A 83 14.49 -14.80 -14.48
N PRO A 84 14.59 -15.16 -13.18
CA PRO A 84 15.66 -16.00 -12.68
C PRO A 84 15.48 -17.46 -13.13
N ASP A 85 16.51 -18.28 -12.91
CA ASP A 85 16.48 -19.67 -13.35
C ASP A 85 15.52 -20.50 -12.50
N GLY A 86 15.59 -20.35 -11.17
CA GLY A 86 14.71 -20.99 -10.21
C GLY A 86 13.42 -20.20 -9.94
N ILE A 87 12.30 -20.91 -9.78
CA ILE A 87 11.00 -20.29 -9.47
C ILE A 87 10.97 -19.66 -8.06
N ASP A 88 11.83 -20.09 -7.14
CA ASP A 88 11.98 -19.58 -5.76
C ASP A 88 13.15 -18.58 -5.60
N GLU A 89 13.80 -18.21 -6.70
CA GLU A 89 14.88 -17.24 -6.72
C GLU A 89 14.36 -15.81 -6.88
N TRP A 90 15.03 -14.86 -6.24
CA TRP A 90 14.77 -13.44 -6.46
C TRP A 90 15.44 -12.98 -7.75
N THR A 91 14.79 -12.07 -8.47
CA THR A 91 15.45 -11.37 -9.58
C THR A 91 16.62 -10.55 -9.04
N ALA A 92 17.80 -10.77 -9.58
CA ALA A 92 19.02 -10.03 -9.25
C ALA A 92 19.43 -9.11 -10.42
N PRO A 93 19.12 -7.80 -10.34
CA PRO A 93 19.68 -6.82 -11.27
C PRO A 93 21.21 -6.84 -11.25
N ASP A 94 21.84 -6.71 -12.42
CA ASP A 94 23.30 -6.61 -12.50
C ASP A 94 23.79 -5.29 -11.88
N VAL A 95 24.70 -5.44 -10.91
CA VAL A 95 25.37 -4.35 -10.18
C VAL A 95 26.90 -4.52 -10.20
N THR A 96 27.43 -5.37 -11.08
CA THR A 96 28.86 -5.73 -11.11
C THR A 96 29.77 -4.52 -11.33
N GLY A 97 29.43 -3.65 -12.29
CA GLY A 97 30.18 -2.42 -12.54
C GLY A 97 30.20 -1.47 -11.34
N LEU A 98 29.08 -1.38 -10.61
CA LEU A 98 28.99 -0.61 -9.38
C LEU A 98 29.88 -1.19 -8.27
N VAL A 99 29.81 -2.49 -8.05
CA VAL A 99 30.62 -3.17 -7.03
C VAL A 99 32.11 -3.06 -7.35
N ALA A 100 32.50 -3.17 -8.61
CA ALA A 100 33.89 -3.03 -9.04
C ALA A 100 34.44 -1.63 -8.74
N ALA A 101 33.67 -0.57 -9.02
CA ALA A 101 34.08 0.81 -8.77
C ALA A 101 34.25 1.13 -7.27
N PHE A 102 33.53 0.43 -6.40
CA PHE A 102 33.50 0.67 -4.95
C PHE A 102 33.92 -0.55 -4.13
N ALA A 103 34.79 -1.40 -4.67
CA ALA A 103 35.12 -2.70 -4.08
C ALA A 103 35.60 -2.62 -2.61
N SER A 104 36.34 -1.57 -2.25
CA SER A 104 36.82 -1.34 -0.88
C SER A 104 35.72 -0.93 0.11
N ALA A 105 34.60 -0.41 -0.38
CA ALA A 105 33.44 0.03 0.40
C ALA A 105 32.25 -0.95 0.29
N ALA A 106 32.37 -2.00 -0.52
CA ALA A 106 31.31 -2.95 -0.83
C ALA A 106 31.32 -4.14 0.14
N LEU A 107 30.20 -4.31 0.83
CA LEU A 107 29.94 -5.42 1.74
C LEU A 107 28.80 -6.27 1.17
N ARG A 108 29.05 -7.57 0.98
CA ARG A 108 28.03 -8.49 0.52
C ARG A 108 27.15 -8.92 1.69
N THR A 109 25.83 -8.96 1.49
CA THR A 109 24.91 -9.52 2.48
C THR A 109 25.05 -11.03 2.56
N ARG A 110 24.70 -11.61 3.71
CA ARG A 110 24.75 -13.06 3.92
C ARG A 110 23.43 -13.68 3.50
N PRO A 111 23.43 -14.68 2.59
CA PRO A 111 22.20 -15.34 2.22
C PRO A 111 21.59 -16.01 3.45
N GLN A 112 20.26 -15.93 3.57
CA GLN A 112 19.55 -16.72 4.57
C GLN A 112 19.83 -18.21 4.36
N ALA A 113 20.34 -18.87 5.40
CA ALA A 113 20.49 -20.31 5.39
C ALA A 113 19.09 -20.96 5.42
N PRO A 114 18.81 -21.96 4.56
CA PRO A 114 17.60 -22.76 4.70
C PRO A 114 17.57 -23.37 6.11
N ALA A 115 16.43 -23.32 6.81
CA ALA A 115 16.33 -24.04 8.07
C ALA A 115 16.61 -25.53 7.84
N ARG A 116 17.33 -26.17 8.76
CA ARG A 116 17.57 -27.62 8.71
C ARG A 116 16.24 -28.34 8.57
N GLU A 117 16.17 -29.25 7.60
CA GLU A 117 15.00 -30.06 7.29
C GLU A 117 14.48 -30.71 8.58
N VAL A 118 13.27 -30.33 8.98
CA VAL A 118 12.49 -31.13 9.91
C VAL A 118 11.26 -31.55 9.11
N PRO A 119 11.11 -32.85 8.78
CA PRO A 119 9.86 -33.38 8.26
C PRO A 119 8.74 -32.94 9.21
N GLY A 120 7.86 -32.07 8.75
CA GLY A 120 6.73 -31.58 9.52
C GLY A 120 5.46 -32.20 8.99
N ASN A 121 4.68 -32.81 9.87
CA ASN A 121 3.27 -33.05 9.59
C ASN A 121 2.62 -31.72 9.16
N VAL A 122 1.74 -31.80 8.17
CA VAL A 122 0.79 -30.73 7.86
C VAL A 122 -0.09 -30.56 9.12
N PRO A 123 -0.08 -29.40 9.80
CA PRO A 123 -0.92 -29.21 10.98
C PRO A 123 -2.38 -29.25 10.55
N GLY A 124 -3.13 -30.23 11.03
CA GLY A 124 -4.58 -30.20 10.94
C GLY A 124 -5.16 -29.11 11.83
N GLY A 125 -6.19 -28.41 11.36
CA GLY A 125 -7.02 -27.54 12.20
C GLY A 125 -6.46 -26.15 12.50
N ALA A 126 -5.39 -25.70 11.84
CA ALA A 126 -4.85 -24.35 12.00
C ALA A 126 -5.87 -23.27 11.57
N GLU A 127 -6.64 -23.55 10.52
CA GLU A 127 -7.74 -22.71 10.05
C GLU A 127 -8.87 -22.66 11.08
N SER A 128 -9.30 -23.81 11.59
CA SER A 128 -10.34 -23.91 12.62
C SER A 128 -9.92 -23.19 13.90
N ALA A 129 -8.66 -23.34 14.32
CA ALA A 129 -8.12 -22.63 15.49
C ALA A 129 -8.09 -21.11 15.28
N PHE A 130 -7.62 -20.65 14.11
CA PHE A 130 -7.61 -19.23 13.76
C PHE A 130 -9.03 -18.65 13.74
N LEU A 131 -9.97 -19.32 13.06
CA LEU A 131 -11.37 -18.88 12.96
C LEU A 131 -12.07 -18.87 14.33
N ARG A 132 -11.86 -19.89 15.18
CA ARG A 132 -12.37 -19.91 16.55
C ARG A 132 -11.83 -18.74 17.36
N GLY A 133 -10.52 -18.50 17.31
CA GLY A 133 -9.90 -17.36 17.99
C GLY A 133 -10.39 -15.99 17.50
N GLN A 134 -10.93 -15.89 16.27
CA GLN A 134 -11.58 -14.66 15.78
C GLN A 134 -13.04 -14.53 16.23
N ALA A 135 -13.73 -15.63 16.52
CA ALA A 135 -15.11 -15.63 16.97
C ALA A 135 -15.25 -15.34 18.47
N GLU A 136 -14.24 -15.67 19.27
CA GLU A 136 -14.25 -15.48 20.73
C GLU A 136 -14.28 -13.99 21.14
N PRO A 137 -15.02 -13.62 22.21
CA PRO A 137 -15.06 -12.24 22.72
C PRO A 137 -13.67 -11.69 23.11
N GLY A 138 -12.76 -12.54 23.61
CA GLY A 138 -11.38 -12.19 23.92
C GLY A 138 -10.48 -12.01 22.70
N GLY A 139 -10.84 -12.63 21.56
CA GLY A 139 -10.20 -12.39 20.26
C GLY A 139 -10.46 -11.00 19.66
N ARG A 140 -11.30 -10.19 20.35
CA ARG A 140 -11.61 -8.80 20.01
C ARG A 140 -10.77 -7.78 20.78
N ASP A 141 -9.72 -8.16 21.50
CA ASP A 141 -8.79 -7.14 22.01
C ASP A 141 -7.97 -6.53 20.85
N ALA A 142 -7.33 -5.38 21.10
CA ALA A 142 -6.63 -4.65 20.05
C ALA A 142 -5.44 -5.43 19.46
N ALA A 143 -4.73 -6.20 20.30
CA ALA A 143 -3.57 -6.99 19.92
C ALA A 143 -3.97 -8.21 19.08
N GLY A 144 -4.99 -8.96 19.49
CA GLY A 144 -5.56 -10.09 18.76
C GLY A 144 -6.09 -9.68 17.39
N ARG A 145 -6.79 -8.54 17.29
CA ARG A 145 -7.18 -7.97 16.00
C ARG A 145 -5.96 -7.64 15.13
N ALA A 146 -4.95 -6.99 15.68
CA ALA A 146 -3.76 -6.63 14.92
C ALA A 146 -3.00 -7.86 14.40
N ARG A 147 -2.78 -8.88 15.25
CA ARG A 147 -2.20 -10.18 14.85
C ARG A 147 -2.98 -10.83 13.70
N ALA A 148 -4.31 -10.87 13.80
CA ALA A 148 -5.14 -11.46 12.76
C ALA A 148 -5.04 -10.72 11.42
N GLN A 149 -4.88 -9.39 11.46
CA GLN A 149 -4.71 -8.59 10.25
C GLN A 149 -3.30 -8.76 9.65
N HIS A 150 -2.27 -8.96 10.47
CA HIS A 150 -0.95 -9.40 9.98
C HIS A 150 -1.06 -10.74 9.24
N VAL A 151 -1.74 -11.73 9.81
CA VAL A 151 -1.99 -13.02 9.15
C VAL A 151 -2.66 -12.82 7.79
N ARG A 152 -3.74 -12.03 7.74
CA ARG A 152 -4.48 -11.75 6.50
C ARG A 152 -3.64 -11.00 5.47
N ALA A 153 -2.74 -10.12 5.89
CA ALA A 153 -1.82 -9.41 4.99
C ALA A 153 -0.82 -10.35 4.33
N TRP A 154 -0.20 -11.26 5.08
CA TRP A 154 0.74 -12.25 4.54
C TRP A 154 0.06 -13.26 3.61
N LEU A 155 -1.13 -13.76 3.98
CA LEU A 155 -1.91 -14.63 3.09
C LEU A 155 -2.35 -13.90 1.81
N GLY A 156 -2.84 -12.66 1.94
CA GLY A 156 -3.23 -11.83 0.80
C GLY A 156 -2.06 -11.53 -0.14
N CYS A 157 -0.87 -11.30 0.43
CA CYS A 157 0.34 -11.10 -0.35
C CYS A 157 0.83 -12.39 -1.02
N ALA A 158 0.66 -13.57 -0.42
CA ALA A 158 1.10 -14.83 -1.02
C ALA A 158 0.23 -15.27 -2.20
N VAL A 159 -1.10 -15.18 -2.07
CA VAL A 159 -2.04 -15.84 -3.00
C VAL A 159 -3.21 -14.95 -3.47
N GLY A 160 -3.30 -13.71 -3.01
CA GLY A 160 -4.40 -12.80 -3.32
C GLY A 160 -5.66 -13.07 -2.47
N PRO A 161 -6.62 -12.12 -2.44
CA PRO A 161 -7.78 -12.22 -1.55
C PRO A 161 -8.70 -13.40 -1.85
N LEU A 162 -8.91 -13.75 -3.13
CA LEU A 162 -9.83 -14.83 -3.50
C LEU A 162 -9.34 -16.21 -3.04
N ILE A 163 -8.04 -16.51 -3.17
CA ILE A 163 -7.46 -17.79 -2.75
C ILE A 163 -7.27 -17.80 -1.24
N ARG A 164 -6.93 -16.65 -0.63
CA ARG A 164 -6.92 -16.50 0.84
C ARG A 164 -8.25 -16.92 1.45
N ASP A 165 -9.38 -16.58 0.84
CA ASP A 165 -10.69 -16.95 1.36
C ASP A 165 -10.91 -18.49 1.31
N VAL A 166 -10.30 -19.20 0.35
CA VAL A 166 -10.27 -20.68 0.33
C VAL A 166 -9.36 -21.23 1.43
N LEU A 167 -8.17 -20.64 1.64
CA LEU A 167 -7.28 -21.00 2.74
C LEU A 167 -7.94 -20.81 4.13
N LEU A 168 -8.86 -19.86 4.24
CA LEU A 168 -9.63 -19.55 5.44
C LEU A 168 -11.03 -20.20 5.47
N SER A 169 -11.33 -21.11 4.53
CA SER A 169 -12.60 -21.84 4.51
C SER A 169 -12.61 -22.96 5.55
N ALA A 170 -13.74 -23.15 6.23
CA ALA A 170 -13.97 -24.27 7.15
C ALA A 170 -14.49 -25.54 6.45
N ASP A 171 -14.57 -25.54 5.12
CA ASP A 171 -15.03 -26.70 4.33
C ASP A 171 -14.11 -27.92 4.59
N PRO A 172 -14.65 -29.07 5.03
CA PRO A 172 -13.87 -30.26 5.29
C PRO A 172 -13.53 -31.07 4.03
N ASP A 173 -14.17 -30.83 2.88
CA ASP A 173 -13.95 -31.60 1.64
C ASP A 173 -12.71 -31.10 0.87
N PRO A 174 -11.62 -31.90 0.82
CA PRO A 174 -10.41 -31.52 0.08
C PRO A 174 -10.67 -31.33 -1.42
N GLY A 175 -11.55 -32.13 -2.02
CA GLY A 175 -11.88 -32.05 -3.44
C GLY A 175 -12.60 -30.74 -3.78
N ALA A 176 -13.56 -30.34 -2.95
CA ALA A 176 -14.25 -29.05 -3.09
C ALA A 176 -13.29 -27.87 -2.98
N LEU A 177 -12.35 -27.90 -2.04
CA LEU A 177 -11.34 -26.86 -1.85
C LEU A 177 -10.36 -26.77 -3.04
N ALA A 178 -9.93 -27.90 -3.58
CA ALA A 178 -9.07 -27.95 -4.76
C ALA A 178 -9.81 -27.36 -5.99
N ALA A 179 -11.05 -27.78 -6.22
CA ALA A 179 -11.89 -27.25 -7.29
C ALA A 179 -12.17 -25.75 -7.12
N ALA A 180 -12.45 -25.29 -5.89
CA ALA A 180 -12.64 -23.88 -5.59
C ALA A 180 -11.36 -23.08 -5.87
N THR A 181 -10.19 -23.59 -5.53
CA THR A 181 -8.91 -22.94 -5.83
C THR A 181 -8.72 -22.75 -7.34
N ALA A 182 -8.92 -23.81 -8.13
CA ALA A 182 -8.83 -23.75 -9.58
C ALA A 182 -9.83 -22.74 -10.19
N ALA A 183 -11.08 -22.76 -9.72
CA ALA A 183 -12.11 -21.81 -10.16
C ALA A 183 -11.75 -20.35 -9.83
N ARG A 184 -11.15 -20.08 -8.66
CA ARG A 184 -10.71 -18.73 -8.27
C ARG A 184 -9.50 -18.25 -9.08
N LEU A 185 -8.59 -19.13 -9.46
CA LEU A 185 -7.48 -18.82 -10.37
C LEU A 185 -7.97 -18.45 -11.79
N GLU A 186 -9.05 -19.08 -12.24
CA GLU A 186 -9.65 -18.79 -13.55
C GLU A 186 -10.50 -17.50 -13.55
N THR A 187 -11.08 -17.14 -12.39
CA THR A 187 -12.03 -16.03 -12.24
C THR A 187 -11.62 -14.71 -12.91
N PRO A 188 -10.36 -14.20 -12.78
CA PRO A 188 -9.94 -12.96 -13.43
C PRO A 188 -10.16 -12.95 -14.96
N ARG A 189 -10.08 -14.12 -15.60
CA ARG A 189 -10.19 -14.25 -17.06
C ARG A 189 -11.61 -14.12 -17.59
N ARG A 190 -12.60 -14.27 -16.72
CA ARG A 190 -14.01 -14.03 -17.05
C ARG A 190 -14.30 -12.54 -17.23
N ILE A 191 -13.33 -11.68 -16.92
CA ILE A 191 -13.42 -10.24 -17.05
C ILE A 191 -12.77 -9.81 -18.36
N LYS A 192 -13.53 -9.05 -19.16
CA LYS A 192 -12.99 -8.39 -20.35
C LYS A 192 -12.04 -7.28 -19.91
N LEU A 193 -10.76 -7.43 -20.22
CA LEU A 193 -9.77 -6.40 -19.94
C LEU A 193 -10.06 -5.12 -20.75
N PRO A 194 -9.85 -3.92 -20.17
CA PRO A 194 -9.83 -2.68 -20.95
C PRO A 194 -8.83 -2.79 -22.11
N ALA A 195 -9.10 -2.13 -23.24
CA ALA A 195 -8.24 -2.22 -24.43
C ALA A 195 -6.76 -1.89 -24.15
N SER A 196 -6.51 -0.89 -23.29
CA SER A 196 -5.17 -0.50 -22.85
C SER A 196 -4.46 -1.59 -22.04
N TRP A 197 -5.19 -2.39 -21.26
CA TRP A 197 -4.64 -3.51 -20.50
C TRP A 197 -4.47 -4.74 -21.38
N ALA A 198 -5.45 -5.03 -22.25
CA ALA A 198 -5.41 -6.17 -23.15
C ALA A 198 -4.17 -6.14 -24.06
N ALA A 199 -3.82 -4.96 -24.60
CA ALA A 199 -2.64 -4.78 -25.45
C ALA A 199 -1.31 -4.95 -24.69
N ALA A 200 -1.30 -4.66 -23.39
CA ALA A 200 -0.12 -4.78 -22.54
C ALA A 200 0.02 -6.16 -21.88
N ASN A 201 -1.00 -7.04 -21.94
CA ASN A 201 -1.08 -8.29 -21.19
C ASN A 201 -0.40 -9.47 -21.92
N GLN A 202 0.94 -9.48 -21.92
CA GLN A 202 1.73 -10.49 -22.65
C GLN A 202 1.84 -11.82 -21.91
N PHE A 203 2.01 -11.79 -20.58
CA PHE A 203 2.23 -12.96 -19.71
C PHE A 203 1.17 -13.03 -18.59
N SER A 204 -0.06 -12.63 -18.90
CA SER A 204 -1.21 -12.62 -17.98
C SER A 204 -1.06 -11.67 -16.79
N GLU A 205 -0.12 -10.73 -16.82
CA GLU A 205 0.15 -9.76 -15.74
C GLU A 205 -1.08 -8.96 -15.33
N LYS A 206 -2.00 -8.67 -16.26
CA LYS A 206 -3.22 -7.90 -15.97
C LYS A 206 -4.30 -8.75 -15.34
N TYR A 207 -4.37 -10.03 -15.65
CA TYR A 207 -5.24 -10.97 -14.93
C TYR A 207 -4.72 -11.24 -13.52
N LEU A 208 -3.40 -11.27 -13.40
CA LEU A 208 -2.67 -11.32 -12.15
C LEU A 208 -2.95 -10.06 -11.31
N ASP A 209 -2.83 -8.86 -11.86
CA ASP A 209 -3.23 -7.60 -11.20
C ASP A 209 -4.69 -7.66 -10.70
N LEU A 210 -5.62 -8.23 -11.47
CA LEU A 210 -7.00 -8.44 -11.04
C LEU A 210 -7.12 -9.45 -9.90
N LEU A 211 -6.47 -10.61 -9.98
CA LEU A 211 -6.50 -11.66 -8.97
C LEU A 211 -6.13 -11.14 -7.57
N TYR A 212 -5.11 -10.29 -7.50
CA TYR A 212 -4.59 -9.74 -6.24
C TYR A 212 -5.39 -8.54 -5.70
N ASN A 213 -6.36 -8.04 -6.46
CA ASN A 213 -7.18 -6.89 -6.07
C ASN A 213 -8.68 -7.18 -6.02
N MET A 214 -9.15 -8.28 -6.60
CA MET A 214 -10.54 -8.73 -6.49
C MET A 214 -10.87 -9.24 -5.10
N ARG A 215 -12.08 -8.93 -4.63
CA ARG A 215 -12.59 -9.32 -3.31
C ARG A 215 -13.99 -9.90 -3.43
N THR A 216 -14.40 -10.69 -2.45
CA THR A 216 -15.81 -11.07 -2.30
C THR A 216 -16.49 -10.07 -1.36
N ALA A 217 -17.58 -9.47 -1.81
CA ALA A 217 -18.41 -8.56 -1.02
C ALA A 217 -19.22 -9.35 0.03
N PRO A 218 -19.76 -8.69 1.08
CA PRO A 218 -20.51 -9.37 2.14
C PRO A 218 -21.74 -10.17 1.65
N ASP A 219 -22.31 -9.77 0.50
CA ASP A 219 -23.43 -10.46 -0.17
C ASP A 219 -22.98 -11.65 -1.05
N GLY A 220 -21.69 -12.00 -1.02
CA GLY A 220 -21.10 -13.10 -1.78
C GLY A 220 -20.74 -12.74 -3.24
N ARG A 221 -21.07 -11.54 -3.72
CA ARG A 221 -20.73 -11.12 -5.09
C ARG A 221 -19.25 -10.76 -5.21
N LEU A 222 -18.70 -10.88 -6.42
CA LEU A 222 -17.35 -10.39 -6.69
C LEU A 222 -17.37 -8.86 -6.77
N ALA A 223 -16.57 -8.23 -5.91
CA ALA A 223 -16.25 -6.82 -5.98
C ALA A 223 -15.04 -6.65 -6.89
N PHE A 224 -15.27 -6.05 -8.05
CA PHE A 224 -14.21 -5.75 -9.01
C PHE A 224 -13.46 -4.50 -8.55
N PRO A 225 -12.12 -4.51 -8.58
CA PRO A 225 -11.39 -3.28 -8.36
C PRO A 225 -11.70 -2.31 -9.50
N ASP A 226 -11.80 -1.02 -9.18
CA ASP A 226 -11.68 -0.02 -10.24
C ASP A 226 -10.30 -0.20 -10.88
N ALA A 227 -10.26 -0.61 -12.15
CA ALA A 227 -9.01 -0.81 -12.88
C ALA A 227 -8.17 0.48 -12.91
N ALA A 228 -8.81 1.64 -12.82
CA ALA A 228 -8.14 2.91 -12.64
C ALA A 228 -7.56 3.10 -11.21
N GLY A 229 -8.15 2.47 -10.20
CA GLY A 229 -7.65 2.44 -8.83
C GLY A 229 -6.50 1.45 -8.59
N VAL A 230 -6.25 0.50 -9.51
CA VAL A 230 -5.09 -0.40 -9.44
C VAL A 230 -3.87 0.28 -10.05
N ARG A 231 -2.90 0.64 -9.22
CA ARG A 231 -1.66 1.33 -9.59
C ARG A 231 -0.48 0.42 -9.37
N ILE A 232 0.34 0.23 -10.40
CA ILE A 232 1.55 -0.62 -10.33
C ILE A 232 1.27 -1.97 -9.64
N GLY A 233 0.11 -2.59 -9.91
CA GLY A 233 -0.37 -3.83 -9.28
C GLY A 233 -1.06 -3.71 -7.92
N GLN A 234 -1.06 -2.53 -7.28
CA GLN A 234 -1.68 -2.26 -5.98
C GLN A 234 -3.01 -1.49 -6.13
N GLY A 235 -4.13 -2.12 -5.76
CA GLY A 235 -5.43 -1.47 -5.58
C GLY A 235 -5.69 -1.06 -4.13
N GLU A 236 -6.84 -0.41 -3.88
CA GLU A 236 -7.22 0.15 -2.56
C GLU A 236 -7.05 -0.84 -1.39
N GLY A 237 -7.23 -2.14 -1.65
CA GLY A 237 -7.08 -3.17 -0.63
C GLY A 237 -5.71 -3.27 0.02
N TRP A 238 -4.65 -2.83 -0.67
CA TRP A 238 -3.28 -2.80 -0.15
C TRP A 238 -3.12 -1.83 1.02
N ARG A 239 -3.90 -0.74 1.05
CA ARG A 239 -3.90 0.24 2.15
C ARG A 239 -4.10 -0.42 3.50
N GLU A 240 -5.01 -1.40 3.57
CA GLU A 240 -5.30 -2.12 4.82
C GLU A 240 -4.08 -2.93 5.26
N HIS A 241 -3.41 -3.63 4.34
CA HIS A 241 -2.20 -4.38 4.64
C HIS A 241 -1.11 -3.45 5.21
N TRP A 242 -0.83 -2.33 4.54
CA TRP A 242 0.16 -1.36 5.00
C TRP A 242 -0.19 -0.75 6.37
N THR A 243 -1.45 -0.38 6.56
CA THR A 243 -1.94 0.18 7.84
C THR A 243 -1.75 -0.76 9.00
N TRP A 244 -1.94 -2.06 8.80
CA TRP A 244 -1.78 -3.05 9.88
C TRP A 244 -0.31 -3.40 10.09
N LEU A 245 0.45 -3.64 9.03
CA LEU A 245 1.87 -4.00 9.11
C LEU A 245 2.73 -2.88 9.70
N SER A 246 2.30 -1.62 9.59
CA SER A 246 2.98 -0.49 10.23
C SER A 246 2.60 -0.27 11.70
N ARG A 247 1.72 -1.08 12.28
CA ARG A 247 1.44 -1.03 13.71
C ARG A 247 2.53 -1.74 14.49
N ASP A 248 2.90 -1.16 15.62
CA ASP A 248 3.78 -1.85 16.55
C ASP A 248 2.94 -2.81 17.40
N ILE A 249 3.14 -4.10 17.20
CA ILE A 249 2.47 -5.17 17.93
C ILE A 249 3.43 -5.94 18.84
N GLY A 250 4.71 -5.58 18.88
CA GLY A 250 5.74 -6.36 19.58
C GLY A 250 6.28 -7.54 18.75
N LEU A 251 7.53 -7.94 19.04
CA LEU A 251 8.23 -9.00 18.29
C LEU A 251 7.58 -10.39 18.47
N GLY A 252 7.10 -10.71 19.68
CA GLY A 252 6.45 -11.99 19.98
C GLY A 252 5.15 -12.19 19.19
N ASP A 253 4.28 -11.18 19.17
CA ASP A 253 3.02 -11.20 18.43
C ASP A 253 3.23 -11.20 16.91
N LEU A 254 4.24 -10.47 16.42
CA LEU A 254 4.65 -10.55 15.03
C LEU A 254 5.08 -11.97 14.66
N ARG A 255 5.93 -12.60 15.49
CA ARG A 255 6.40 -13.97 15.27
C ARG A 255 5.26 -14.97 15.27
N GLU A 256 4.31 -14.85 16.20
CA GLU A 256 3.14 -15.73 16.24
C GLU A 256 2.23 -15.53 15.02
N ALA A 257 1.99 -14.28 14.59
CA ALA A 257 1.24 -14.01 13.37
C ALA A 257 1.89 -14.65 12.13
N LEU A 258 3.22 -14.64 12.03
CA LEU A 258 3.96 -15.29 10.94
C LEU A 258 3.80 -16.81 10.99
N ARG A 259 3.92 -17.42 12.17
CA ARG A 259 3.73 -18.86 12.37
C ARG A 259 2.32 -19.31 12.00
N VAL A 260 1.30 -18.56 12.43
CA VAL A 260 -0.10 -18.83 12.08
C VAL A 260 -0.29 -18.72 10.57
N ALA A 261 0.19 -17.65 9.92
CA ALA A 261 0.10 -17.50 8.47
C ALA A 261 0.81 -18.65 7.73
N ALA A 262 2.03 -19.00 8.13
CA ALA A 262 2.79 -20.10 7.56
C ALA A 262 2.09 -21.46 7.71
N ARG A 263 1.42 -21.70 8.84
CA ARG A 263 0.62 -22.92 9.07
C ARG A 263 -0.61 -22.97 8.17
N LEU A 264 -1.34 -21.85 8.06
CA LEU A 264 -2.51 -21.74 7.18
C LEU A 264 -2.15 -21.96 5.71
N MET A 265 -0.95 -21.54 5.30
CA MET A 265 -0.40 -21.81 3.98
C MET A 265 -0.06 -23.29 3.73
N ARG A 266 -0.01 -24.16 4.74
CA ARG A 266 0.16 -25.61 4.52
C ARG A 266 -1.18 -26.30 4.32
N ARG A 267 -1.86 -25.98 3.21
CA ARG A 267 -3.17 -26.57 2.87
C ARG A 267 -3.07 -27.42 1.60
N PRO A 268 -2.92 -28.76 1.70
CA PRO A 268 -2.71 -29.65 0.56
C PRO A 268 -3.73 -29.46 -0.56
N ALA A 269 -5.02 -29.37 -0.23
CA ALA A 269 -6.09 -29.18 -1.22
C ALA A 269 -5.93 -27.90 -2.07
N VAL A 270 -5.45 -26.80 -1.47
CA VAL A 270 -5.21 -25.56 -2.21
C VAL A 270 -3.99 -25.71 -3.13
N VAL A 271 -2.95 -26.39 -2.69
CA VAL A 271 -1.80 -26.71 -3.53
C VAL A 271 -2.19 -27.67 -4.67
N GLU A 272 -3.06 -28.64 -4.42
CA GLU A 272 -3.58 -29.55 -5.45
C GLU A 272 -4.37 -28.80 -6.53
N GLY A 273 -5.26 -27.89 -6.14
CA GLY A 273 -5.97 -27.01 -7.08
C GLY A 273 -5.02 -26.10 -7.88
N LEU A 274 -3.93 -25.64 -7.27
CA LEU A 274 -2.88 -24.87 -7.95
C LEU A 274 -2.11 -25.73 -8.96
N LEU A 275 -1.73 -26.95 -8.59
CA LEU A 275 -1.01 -27.91 -9.44
C LEU A 275 -1.84 -28.34 -10.63
N SER A 276 -3.12 -28.68 -10.43
CA SER A 276 -4.03 -29.03 -11.52
C SER A 276 -4.21 -27.87 -12.50
N THR A 277 -4.29 -26.64 -11.99
CA THR A 277 -4.37 -25.43 -12.81
C THR A 277 -3.06 -25.16 -13.56
N ALA A 278 -1.90 -25.39 -12.93
CA ALA A 278 -0.59 -25.26 -13.56
C ALA A 278 -0.39 -26.27 -14.72
N ALA A 279 -1.00 -27.45 -14.60
CA ALA A 279 -1.00 -28.50 -15.62
C ALA A 279 -2.12 -28.34 -16.68
N SER A 280 -2.88 -27.25 -16.66
CA SER A 280 -3.95 -26.99 -17.64
C SER A 280 -3.38 -26.86 -19.06
N GLU A 281 -4.09 -27.40 -20.05
CA GLU A 281 -3.78 -27.18 -21.48
C GLU A 281 -3.82 -25.69 -21.86
N ASP A 282 -4.57 -24.87 -21.09
CA ASP A 282 -4.57 -23.44 -21.27
C ASP A 282 -3.30 -22.81 -20.67
N ARG A 283 -2.32 -22.57 -21.55
CA ARG A 283 -1.02 -21.97 -21.19
C ARG A 283 -1.13 -20.68 -20.38
N ARG A 284 -2.13 -19.82 -20.63
CA ARG A 284 -2.28 -18.55 -19.88
C ARG A 284 -2.80 -18.77 -18.46
N LEU A 285 -3.67 -19.76 -18.27
CA LEU A 285 -4.12 -20.17 -16.95
C LEU A 285 -2.98 -20.84 -16.19
N GLY A 286 -2.22 -21.72 -16.86
CA GLY A 286 -1.02 -22.34 -16.31
C GLY A 286 0.00 -21.31 -15.82
N MET A 287 0.31 -20.29 -16.65
CA MET A 287 1.18 -19.17 -16.25
C MET A 287 0.67 -18.42 -15.01
N THR A 288 -0.66 -18.23 -14.89
CA THR A 288 -1.25 -17.58 -13.72
C THR A 288 -1.00 -18.39 -12.45
N ALA A 289 -1.18 -19.70 -12.52
CA ALA A 289 -0.91 -20.62 -11.41
C ALA A 289 0.58 -20.66 -11.04
N VAL A 290 1.48 -20.72 -12.03
CA VAL A 290 2.94 -20.67 -11.81
C VAL A 290 3.37 -19.36 -11.15
N ALA A 291 2.81 -18.22 -11.57
CA ALA A 291 3.10 -16.92 -10.96
C ALA A 291 2.63 -16.86 -9.49
N VAL A 292 1.46 -17.44 -9.18
CA VAL A 292 0.98 -17.57 -7.79
C VAL A 292 1.89 -18.50 -6.98
N ALA A 293 2.31 -19.64 -7.55
CA ALA A 293 3.24 -20.57 -6.91
C ALA A 293 4.58 -19.89 -6.54
N ARG A 294 5.15 -19.14 -7.49
CA ARG A 294 6.34 -18.31 -7.29
C ARG A 294 6.15 -17.31 -6.15
N ARG A 295 5.06 -16.55 -6.17
CA ARG A 295 4.79 -15.54 -5.12
C ARG A 295 4.65 -16.17 -3.74
N TRP A 296 4.01 -17.34 -3.68
CA TRP A 296 3.85 -18.09 -2.44
C TRP A 296 5.20 -18.52 -1.85
N LEU A 297 6.08 -19.09 -2.68
CA LEU A 297 7.44 -19.48 -2.28
C LEU A 297 8.26 -18.28 -1.79
N LEU A 298 8.27 -17.17 -2.54
CA LEU A 298 9.01 -15.97 -2.16
C LEU A 298 8.45 -15.31 -0.89
N THR A 299 7.13 -15.37 -0.69
CA THR A 299 6.48 -14.87 0.52
C THR A 299 6.91 -15.67 1.75
N LEU A 300 6.88 -17.01 1.67
CA LEU A 300 7.35 -17.86 2.76
C LEU A 300 8.83 -17.68 3.06
N ARG A 301 9.67 -17.40 2.04
CA ARG A 301 11.08 -17.08 2.22
C ARG A 301 11.29 -15.75 2.96
N ALA A 302 10.58 -14.70 2.59
CA ALA A 302 10.61 -13.42 3.31
C ALA A 302 10.08 -13.56 4.74
N MET A 303 8.99 -14.32 4.94
CA MET A 303 8.45 -14.63 6.27
C MET A 303 9.43 -15.44 7.12
N ALA A 304 10.17 -16.39 6.53
CA ALA A 304 11.19 -17.16 7.23
C ALA A 304 12.29 -16.26 7.78
N TRP A 305 12.79 -15.33 6.97
CA TRP A 305 13.74 -14.32 7.43
C TRP A 305 13.15 -13.43 8.51
N LEU A 306 11.91 -12.98 8.34
CA LEU A 306 11.25 -12.11 9.30
C LEU A 306 11.00 -12.81 10.64
N GLU A 307 10.61 -14.08 10.64
CA GLU A 307 10.42 -14.89 11.85
C GLU A 307 11.73 -15.09 12.61
N GLU A 308 12.86 -15.23 11.90
CA GLU A 308 14.20 -15.32 12.47
C GLU A 308 14.67 -13.96 13.02
N ALA A 309 14.48 -12.89 12.25
CA ALA A 309 14.81 -11.52 12.63
C ALA A 309 14.00 -11.06 13.85
N ALA A 310 12.73 -11.45 13.96
CA ALA A 310 11.88 -11.17 15.11
C ALA A 310 12.34 -11.89 16.39
N GLY A 311 13.19 -12.92 16.27
CA GLY A 311 13.83 -13.58 17.40
C GLY A 311 15.12 -12.93 17.89
N GLN A 312 15.56 -11.83 17.28
CA GLN A 312 16.77 -11.10 17.68
C GLN A 312 16.44 -9.93 18.61
N GLU A 313 17.45 -9.51 19.38
CA GLU A 313 17.40 -8.25 20.12
C GLU A 313 17.74 -7.09 19.18
N TRP A 314 16.90 -6.06 19.20
CA TRP A 314 17.05 -4.85 18.40
C TRP A 314 17.12 -3.63 19.32
N THR A 315 18.02 -2.71 19.02
CA THR A 315 18.23 -1.47 19.77
C THR A 315 17.34 -0.35 19.26
N HIS A 316 17.24 -0.22 17.94
CA HIS A 316 16.54 0.88 17.27
C HIS A 316 15.41 0.39 16.36
N VAL A 317 15.62 -0.73 15.67
CA VAL A 317 14.66 -1.37 14.77
C VAL A 317 13.46 -1.91 15.56
N ARG A 318 12.25 -1.60 15.10
CA ARG A 318 10.99 -2.02 15.73
C ARG A 318 10.32 -3.15 14.93
N PRO A 319 9.34 -3.86 15.51
CA PRO A 319 8.59 -4.91 14.80
C PRO A 319 8.01 -4.45 13.46
N ARG A 320 7.41 -3.25 13.43
CA ARG A 320 6.84 -2.66 12.21
C ARG A 320 7.89 -2.38 11.12
N ASP A 321 9.11 -2.06 11.53
CA ASP A 321 10.20 -1.78 10.60
C ASP A 321 10.59 -3.07 9.86
N LEU A 322 10.74 -4.17 10.60
CA LEU A 322 11.02 -5.49 10.04
C LEU A 322 9.88 -5.98 9.13
N ALA A 323 8.63 -5.84 9.58
CA ALA A 323 7.45 -6.26 8.83
C ALA A 323 7.31 -5.49 7.51
N CYS A 324 7.40 -4.16 7.56
CA CYS A 324 7.37 -3.32 6.37
C CYS A 324 8.55 -3.59 5.44
N PHE A 325 9.77 -3.82 5.95
CA PHE A 325 10.92 -4.16 5.12
C PHE A 325 10.74 -5.46 4.34
N ALA A 326 10.36 -6.55 5.02
CA ALA A 326 10.11 -7.83 4.36
C ALA A 326 8.94 -7.76 3.36
N PHE A 327 7.85 -7.08 3.73
CA PHE A 327 6.67 -6.96 2.88
C PHE A 327 6.93 -6.09 1.64
N ASN A 328 7.74 -5.03 1.76
CA ASN A 328 8.14 -4.18 0.63
C ASN A 328 8.91 -4.94 -0.45
N ALA A 329 9.66 -5.99 -0.09
CA ALA A 329 10.33 -6.81 -1.10
C ALA A 329 9.36 -7.60 -1.99
N LEU A 330 8.14 -7.85 -1.52
CA LEU A 330 7.11 -8.65 -2.18
C LEU A 330 6.04 -7.82 -2.89
N LYS A 331 6.03 -6.50 -2.67
CA LYS A 331 5.02 -5.63 -3.28
C LYS A 331 5.26 -5.50 -4.78
N PRO A 332 4.20 -5.35 -5.58
CA PRO A 332 4.37 -4.87 -6.93
C PRO A 332 4.74 -3.39 -6.87
N ASP A 333 5.79 -3.03 -7.62
CA ASP A 333 6.31 -1.68 -7.75
C ASP A 333 6.55 -1.38 -9.23
N TRP A 334 6.79 -0.15 -9.67
CA TRP A 334 7.35 0.10 -11.00
C TRP A 334 7.97 1.50 -11.14
N PRO A 335 9.16 1.63 -11.77
CA PRO A 335 10.12 0.55 -12.05
C PRO A 335 10.74 -0.02 -10.78
N ARG A 336 11.09 -1.32 -10.76
CA ARG A 336 11.86 -1.89 -9.64
C ARG A 336 13.20 -1.18 -9.54
N ARG A 337 13.47 -0.61 -8.36
CA ARG A 337 14.68 0.16 -8.08
C ARG A 337 15.88 -0.79 -7.91
N VAL A 338 17.03 -0.38 -8.43
CA VAL A 338 18.29 -1.12 -8.33
C VAL A 338 19.11 -0.62 -7.14
N LEU A 339 19.13 0.70 -6.92
CA LEU A 339 19.87 1.36 -5.85
C LEU A 339 18.89 1.97 -4.85
N GLY A 340 19.08 1.71 -3.56
CA GLY A 340 18.43 2.44 -2.47
C GLY A 340 19.45 3.32 -1.75
N ILE A 341 19.22 4.64 -1.67
CA ILE A 341 20.19 5.59 -1.11
C ILE A 341 19.74 6.04 0.28
N SER A 342 20.34 5.43 1.30
CA SER A 342 20.21 5.84 2.70
C SER A 342 21.12 7.04 2.97
N HIS A 343 20.56 8.12 3.49
CA HIS A 343 21.29 9.36 3.70
C HIS A 343 20.63 10.22 4.78
N ARG A 344 21.41 11.09 5.42
CA ARG A 344 20.85 12.15 6.24
C ARG A 344 20.35 13.28 5.35
N SER A 345 19.04 13.51 5.39
CA SER A 345 18.38 14.49 4.52
C SER A 345 18.95 15.91 4.62
N SER A 346 19.28 16.37 5.83
CA SER A 346 19.86 17.72 6.06
C SER A 346 21.27 17.89 5.48
N ASP A 347 22.02 16.82 5.30
CA ASP A 347 23.45 16.90 5.00
C ASP A 347 23.74 16.60 3.52
N THR A 348 22.89 15.76 2.92
CA THR A 348 23.20 15.08 1.66
C THR A 348 22.21 15.40 0.55
N LYS A 349 20.94 15.76 0.83
CA LYS A 349 19.92 15.96 -0.23
C LYS A 349 20.31 17.00 -1.26
N SER A 350 20.88 18.15 -0.83
CA SER A 350 21.31 19.19 -1.77
C SER A 350 22.46 18.76 -2.69
N ALA A 351 23.31 17.82 -2.26
CA ALA A 351 24.34 17.26 -3.13
C ALA A 351 23.74 16.23 -4.09
N LEU A 352 22.87 15.34 -3.59
CA LEU A 352 22.16 14.36 -4.42
C LEU A 352 21.32 15.04 -5.51
N SER A 353 20.64 16.15 -5.20
CA SER A 353 19.80 16.88 -6.17
C SER A 353 20.55 17.47 -7.36
N MET A 354 21.89 17.52 -7.29
CA MET A 354 22.76 17.98 -8.37
C MET A 354 23.28 16.84 -9.24
N THR A 355 22.91 15.59 -8.94
CA THR A 355 23.33 14.37 -9.66
C THR A 355 22.17 13.79 -10.47
N ASP A 356 22.48 12.95 -11.46
CA ASP A 356 21.46 12.26 -12.24
C ASP A 356 20.74 11.16 -11.45
N LEU A 357 21.37 10.66 -10.37
CA LEU A 357 20.77 9.76 -9.39
C LEU A 357 19.43 10.28 -8.85
N TRP A 358 19.30 11.60 -8.60
CA TRP A 358 18.08 12.21 -8.05
C TRP A 358 16.85 11.92 -8.90
N SER A 359 17.01 12.02 -10.21
CA SER A 359 15.94 11.87 -11.19
C SER A 359 15.83 10.45 -11.76
N SER A 360 16.73 9.55 -11.38
CA SER A 360 16.80 8.22 -11.97
C SER A 360 15.69 7.32 -11.44
N GLY A 361 14.84 6.79 -12.33
CA GLY A 361 13.89 5.74 -11.98
C GLY A 361 14.52 4.39 -11.57
N ARG A 362 15.85 4.25 -11.62
CA ARG A 362 16.58 3.09 -11.06
C ARG A 362 17.03 3.31 -9.62
N CYS A 363 16.93 4.54 -9.09
CA CYS A 363 17.30 4.88 -7.72
C CYS A 363 16.05 5.12 -6.87
N ALA A 364 16.10 4.67 -5.62
CA ALA A 364 15.11 4.97 -4.59
C ALA A 364 15.72 6.00 -3.63
N ILE A 365 15.11 7.19 -3.59
CA ILE A 365 15.41 8.27 -2.66
C ILE A 365 14.06 8.70 -2.07
N ASP A 366 14.00 8.93 -0.76
CA ASP A 366 12.77 9.34 -0.06
C ASP A 366 12.07 10.54 -0.73
N ALA A 367 12.84 11.47 -1.30
CA ALA A 367 12.33 12.66 -1.97
C ALA A 367 11.69 12.41 -3.35
N THR A 368 11.95 11.27 -3.99
CA THR A 368 11.48 10.94 -5.35
C THR A 368 10.75 9.60 -5.44
N TYR A 369 10.59 8.91 -4.31
CA TYR A 369 9.75 7.74 -4.18
C TYR A 369 8.27 8.13 -4.09
N VAL A 370 7.44 7.53 -4.93
CA VAL A 370 5.99 7.79 -4.99
C VAL A 370 5.25 6.61 -4.36
N PRO A 371 4.76 6.72 -3.12
CA PRO A 371 4.02 5.64 -2.48
C PRO A 371 2.66 5.47 -3.16
N SER A 372 2.30 4.23 -3.45
CA SER A 372 0.99 3.86 -3.99
C SER A 372 -0.02 3.69 -2.86
N TRP A 373 0.27 2.89 -1.84
CA TRP A 373 -0.60 2.72 -0.67
C TRP A 373 0.18 2.53 0.63
N GLU A 374 1.50 2.58 0.54
CA GLU A 374 2.42 2.47 1.65
C GLU A 374 2.14 3.54 2.71
N THR A 375 2.34 3.18 3.97
CA THR A 375 2.41 4.11 5.11
C THR A 375 3.77 4.83 5.13
N ASN A 376 4.03 5.75 6.07
CA ASN A 376 5.36 6.37 6.19
C ASN A 376 6.45 5.33 6.42
N THR A 377 6.22 4.41 7.36
CA THR A 377 7.14 3.30 7.64
C THR A 377 7.27 2.39 6.42
N GLY A 378 6.17 2.10 5.73
CA GLY A 378 6.17 1.36 4.47
C GLY A 378 6.98 2.04 3.37
N MET A 379 6.84 3.36 3.20
CA MET A 379 7.52 4.16 2.20
C MET A 379 9.04 4.15 2.42
N VAL A 380 9.50 4.42 3.65
CA VAL A 380 10.93 4.44 3.99
C VAL A 380 11.56 3.08 3.72
N TRP A 381 10.95 1.99 4.17
CA TRP A 381 11.50 0.65 3.93
C TRP A 381 11.33 0.19 2.47
N GLY A 382 10.39 0.78 1.72
CA GLY A 382 10.25 0.60 0.27
C GLY A 382 11.48 1.05 -0.53
N LEU A 383 12.28 1.95 0.03
CA LEU A 383 13.54 2.39 -0.58
C LEU A 383 14.60 1.29 -0.64
N PHE A 384 14.54 0.31 0.26
CA PHE A 384 15.61 -0.67 0.48
C PHE A 384 15.14 -2.12 0.38
N GLY A 385 13.85 -2.37 0.61
CA GLY A 385 13.30 -3.72 0.73
C GLY A 385 13.58 -4.60 -0.47
N ALA A 386 13.47 -4.05 -1.70
CA ALA A 386 13.58 -4.80 -2.95
C ALA A 386 14.84 -4.50 -3.79
N THR A 387 15.73 -3.61 -3.33
CA THR A 387 16.87 -3.11 -4.11
C THR A 387 18.06 -4.07 -4.09
N ALA A 388 18.82 -4.12 -5.17
CA ALA A 388 20.00 -4.98 -5.30
C ALA A 388 21.20 -4.42 -4.52
N ALA A 389 21.34 -3.09 -4.51
CA ALA A 389 22.36 -2.40 -3.73
C ALA A 389 21.73 -1.35 -2.79
N ILE A 390 22.24 -1.30 -1.57
CA ILE A 390 21.90 -0.29 -0.56
C ILE A 390 23.14 0.58 -0.35
N VAL A 391 23.04 1.85 -0.73
CA VAL A 391 24.12 2.82 -0.55
C VAL A 391 23.85 3.60 0.73
N ARG A 392 24.77 3.54 1.70
CA ARG A 392 24.73 4.35 2.91
C ARG A 392 25.71 5.51 2.76
N VAL A 393 25.18 6.72 2.65
CA VAL A 393 25.99 7.93 2.52
C VAL A 393 26.28 8.48 3.92
N ARG A 394 27.53 8.29 4.37
CA ARG A 394 28.02 8.77 5.66
C ARG A 394 28.08 10.29 5.67
N SER A 395 27.59 10.89 6.75
CA SER A 395 27.62 12.33 6.99
C SER A 395 27.63 12.62 8.50
N PRO A 396 28.08 13.82 8.93
CA PRO A 396 28.18 14.15 10.36
C PRO A 396 26.87 14.06 11.15
N GLY A 397 25.72 14.31 10.50
CA GLY A 397 24.40 14.23 11.11
C GLY A 397 23.73 12.86 10.99
N TYR A 398 24.36 11.87 10.36
CA TYR A 398 23.76 10.57 10.11
C TYR A 398 23.31 9.88 11.40
N GLU A 399 24.17 9.82 12.41
CA GLU A 399 23.88 9.18 13.71
C GLU A 399 22.84 9.94 14.56
N ARG A 400 22.51 11.18 14.20
CA ARG A 400 21.49 11.98 14.91
C ARG A 400 20.06 11.66 14.49
N SER A 401 19.89 10.88 13.43
CA SER A 401 18.59 10.54 12.85
C SER A 401 18.16 9.14 13.30
N ALA A 402 17.02 9.05 13.98
CA ALA A 402 16.45 7.75 14.38
C ALA A 402 16.22 6.81 13.18
N TRP A 403 15.84 7.36 12.02
CA TRP A 403 15.71 6.57 10.79
C TRP A 403 17.05 6.03 10.31
N CYS A 404 18.10 6.86 10.29
CA CYS A 404 19.43 6.42 9.87
C CYS A 404 20.03 5.39 10.83
N LEU A 405 19.77 5.51 12.14
CA LEU A 405 20.17 4.49 13.13
C LEU A 405 19.47 3.15 12.90
N ARG A 406 18.16 3.17 12.61
CA ARG A 406 17.39 1.96 12.26
C ARG A 406 17.90 1.32 10.97
N GLU A 407 18.12 2.12 9.93
CA GLU A 407 18.67 1.68 8.65
C GLU A 407 20.06 1.06 8.82
N ALA A 408 20.94 1.70 9.59
CA ALA A 408 22.28 1.20 9.88
C ALA A 408 22.26 -0.12 10.64
N GLU A 409 21.39 -0.26 11.65
CA GLU A 409 21.23 -1.49 12.41
C GLU A 409 20.68 -2.63 11.54
N LEU A 410 19.62 -2.38 10.74
CA LEU A 410 19.06 -3.39 9.86
C LEU A 410 20.06 -3.80 8.77
N THR A 411 20.72 -2.85 8.11
CA THR A 411 21.73 -3.16 7.07
C THR A 411 22.93 -3.92 7.64
N ARG A 412 23.36 -3.62 8.87
CA ARG A 412 24.37 -4.42 9.57
C ARG A 412 23.90 -5.86 9.77
N TYR A 413 22.66 -6.06 10.20
CA TYR A 413 22.08 -7.40 10.32
C TYR A 413 22.09 -8.18 8.99
N LEU A 414 21.75 -7.52 7.87
CA LEU A 414 21.80 -8.16 6.53
C LEU A 414 23.22 -8.59 6.15
N VAL A 415 24.23 -7.78 6.47
CA VAL A 415 25.65 -8.07 6.18
C VAL A 415 26.20 -9.17 7.09
N GLU A 416 25.89 -9.13 8.39
CA GLU A 416 26.54 -9.99 9.37
C GLU A 416 25.78 -11.28 9.65
N ARG A 417 24.47 -11.32 9.39
CA ARG A 417 23.59 -12.43 9.77
C ARG A 417 22.90 -13.08 8.58
N SER A 418 21.89 -12.42 8.00
CA SER A 418 20.95 -13.07 7.10
C SER A 418 20.17 -12.09 6.23
N ASP A 419 19.98 -12.43 4.96
CA ASP A 419 19.26 -11.70 3.94
C ASP A 419 18.48 -12.66 3.03
N PHE A 420 17.17 -12.45 2.92
CA PHE A 420 16.30 -13.29 2.11
C PHE A 420 16.38 -13.01 0.61
N LEU A 421 16.87 -11.84 0.19
CA LEU A 421 17.00 -11.49 -1.23
C LEU A 421 18.19 -12.14 -1.94
N ALA A 422 19.07 -12.81 -1.18
CA ALA A 422 20.31 -13.44 -1.62
C ALA A 422 21.30 -12.50 -2.33
N GLU A 423 22.45 -12.28 -1.70
CA GLU A 423 23.63 -11.65 -2.34
C GLU A 423 23.47 -10.17 -2.73
N ARG A 424 22.68 -9.40 -1.97
CA ARG A 424 22.67 -7.94 -2.09
C ARG A 424 24.01 -7.34 -1.68
N TRP A 425 24.22 -6.10 -2.10
CA TRP A 425 25.40 -5.33 -1.74
C TRP A 425 25.03 -4.11 -0.89
N VAL A 426 25.81 -3.88 0.16
CA VAL A 426 25.77 -2.65 0.97
C VAL A 426 27.05 -1.87 0.67
N LEU A 427 26.90 -0.61 0.26
CA LEU A 427 28.00 0.28 -0.10
C LEU A 427 28.07 1.43 0.91
N ASP A 428 29.20 1.53 1.60
CA ASP A 428 29.44 2.61 2.57
C ASP A 428 30.26 3.73 1.94
N LEU A 429 29.58 4.80 1.54
CA LEU A 429 30.18 5.89 0.78
C LEU A 429 30.20 7.19 1.59
N ASP A 430 31.15 8.08 1.30
CA ASP A 430 31.12 9.46 1.78
C ASP A 430 30.32 10.34 0.82
N ARG A 431 29.88 11.52 1.29
CA ARG A 431 29.21 12.51 0.43
C ARG A 431 30.02 12.90 -0.82
N ARG A 432 31.35 12.86 -0.76
CA ARG A 432 32.23 13.18 -1.90
C ARG A 432 32.19 12.13 -3.02
N ASP A 433 31.77 10.91 -2.72
CA ASP A 433 31.76 9.79 -3.67
C ASP A 433 30.51 9.81 -4.56
N LEU A 434 29.54 10.70 -4.28
CA LEU A 434 28.30 10.80 -5.03
C LEU A 434 28.51 11.09 -6.52
N GLY A 435 29.54 11.88 -6.87
CA GLY A 435 29.87 12.14 -8.28
C GLY A 435 30.39 10.88 -9.00
N ALA A 436 31.20 10.07 -8.32
CA ALA A 436 31.67 8.79 -8.86
C ALA A 436 30.53 7.78 -8.98
N LEU A 437 29.62 7.75 -7.99
CA LEU A 437 28.42 6.91 -8.02
C LEU A 437 27.52 7.25 -9.21
N ASP A 438 27.32 8.55 -9.45
CA ASP A 438 26.53 9.05 -10.58
C ASP A 438 27.16 8.69 -11.93
N ALA A 439 28.48 8.81 -12.05
CA ALA A 439 29.22 8.45 -13.24
C ALA A 439 29.11 6.95 -13.55
N VAL A 440 29.30 6.07 -12.56
CA VAL A 440 29.22 4.61 -12.72
C VAL A 440 27.79 4.16 -13.04
N HIS A 441 26.81 4.77 -12.38
CA HIS A 441 25.40 4.52 -12.67
C HIS A 441 25.02 4.92 -14.09
N SER A 442 25.58 6.03 -14.57
CA SER A 442 25.35 6.54 -15.93
C SER A 442 26.13 5.77 -17.00
N SER A 443 27.28 5.19 -16.68
CA SER A 443 28.10 4.40 -17.62
C SER A 443 27.61 2.96 -17.77
N GLY A 444 26.88 2.42 -16.79
CA GLY A 444 26.25 1.09 -16.86
C GLY A 444 24.97 1.03 -17.70
N VAL A 445 24.79 1.96 -18.64
CA VAL A 445 23.77 1.89 -19.67
C VAL A 445 24.34 1.01 -20.78
N ASP A 446 23.89 -0.24 -20.85
CA ASP A 446 24.23 -1.16 -21.95
C ASP A 446 24.16 -0.42 -23.30
N ASP A 447 25.20 -0.56 -24.12
CA ASP A 447 25.18 -0.10 -25.50
C ASP A 447 23.89 -0.59 -26.17
N PRO A 448 23.02 0.30 -26.66
CA PRO A 448 21.80 -0.13 -27.32
C PRO A 448 22.16 -0.89 -28.61
N PRO A 449 21.43 -1.98 -28.97
CA PRO A 449 21.47 -2.44 -30.35
C PRO A 449 21.10 -1.27 -31.28
N PRO A 450 21.73 -1.15 -32.45
CA PRO A 450 21.62 0.02 -33.30
C PRO A 450 20.19 0.12 -33.84
N TYR A 451 19.36 0.93 -33.19
CA TYR A 451 18.09 1.39 -33.73
C TYR A 451 18.19 2.89 -34.02
N ALA A 452 17.66 3.25 -35.19
CA ALA A 452 17.95 4.46 -35.96
C ALA A 452 18.04 5.78 -35.15
N PRO A 453 18.95 6.68 -35.53
CA PRO A 453 19.11 7.98 -34.88
C PRO A 453 17.86 8.82 -35.15
N GLY A 454 17.08 9.07 -34.10
CA GLY A 454 16.09 10.15 -34.07
C GLY A 454 16.63 11.25 -33.15
N ASP A 455 16.71 12.47 -33.67
CA ASP A 455 17.18 13.69 -33.00
C ASP A 455 16.24 14.15 -31.87
N ALA A 456 16.03 13.32 -30.85
CA ALA A 456 15.39 13.71 -29.61
C ALA A 456 16.46 13.84 -28.52
N PRO A 457 16.65 15.03 -27.91
CA PRO A 457 17.54 15.14 -26.76
C PRO A 457 17.06 14.16 -25.68
N ALA A 458 18.00 13.38 -25.13
CA ALA A 458 17.77 12.36 -24.11
C ALA A 458 17.09 12.96 -22.88
N ARG A 459 15.75 13.02 -22.91
CA ARG A 459 14.94 13.31 -21.73
C ARG A 459 14.98 12.06 -20.88
N ARG A 460 15.99 12.01 -20.00
CA ARG A 460 16.03 11.08 -18.87
C ARG A 460 14.66 11.12 -18.19
N PRO A 461 14.07 9.96 -17.87
CA PRO A 461 12.69 9.94 -17.40
C PRO A 461 12.74 10.41 -15.96
N ALA A 462 12.53 11.72 -15.77
CA ALA A 462 12.08 12.23 -14.49
C ALA A 462 10.90 11.35 -14.03
N PRO A 463 10.73 11.11 -12.71
CA PRO A 463 9.50 10.52 -12.21
C PRO A 463 8.33 11.22 -12.91
N THR A 464 7.49 10.43 -13.59
CA THR A 464 6.33 10.91 -14.35
C THR A 464 5.64 11.93 -13.48
N ARG A 465 5.57 13.21 -13.92
CA ARG A 465 4.95 14.28 -13.12
C ARG A 465 3.62 13.77 -12.57
N VAL A 466 3.56 13.63 -11.25
CA VAL A 466 2.39 13.12 -10.57
C VAL A 466 1.53 14.33 -10.25
N ARG A 467 0.29 14.32 -10.74
CA ARG A 467 -0.65 15.38 -10.33
C ARG A 467 -1.18 15.04 -8.95
N VAL A 468 -0.90 15.94 -8.03
CA VAL A 468 -1.33 15.85 -6.64
C VAL A 468 -2.28 17.01 -6.40
N TRP A 469 -3.44 16.72 -5.83
CA TRP A 469 -4.36 17.76 -5.40
C TRP A 469 -4.12 18.04 -3.92
N ALA A 470 -3.99 19.32 -3.56
CA ALA A 470 -3.81 19.74 -2.19
C ALA A 470 -4.94 20.70 -1.79
N PRO A 471 -5.79 20.35 -0.79
CA PRO A 471 -6.83 21.25 -0.33
C PRO A 471 -6.21 22.48 0.36
N GLY A 472 -6.65 23.66 -0.03
CA GLY A 472 -6.47 24.88 0.76
C GLY A 472 -7.37 24.89 2.00
N SER A 473 -7.09 25.79 2.94
CA SER A 473 -7.94 26.05 4.10
C SER A 473 -9.35 26.47 3.66
N ARG A 474 -10.39 26.02 4.37
CA ARG A 474 -11.79 26.33 4.05
C ARG A 474 -12.35 27.32 5.09
N PRO A 475 -13.16 28.31 4.70
CA PRO A 475 -13.89 29.11 5.68
C PRO A 475 -14.77 28.24 6.59
N GLU A 476 -14.96 28.66 7.85
CA GLU A 476 -15.73 27.90 8.86
C GLU A 476 -17.17 27.59 8.42
N TRP A 477 -17.81 28.50 7.70
CA TRP A 477 -19.16 28.25 7.19
C TRP A 477 -19.18 27.12 6.15
N GLN A 478 -18.12 26.93 5.35
CA GLN A 478 -18.03 25.82 4.39
C GLN A 478 -17.84 24.50 5.11
N THR A 479 -16.97 24.46 6.13
CA THR A 479 -16.76 23.24 6.92
C THR A 479 -18.02 22.85 7.68
N ALA A 480 -18.78 23.82 8.22
CA ALA A 480 -20.08 23.58 8.85
C ALA A 480 -21.11 22.97 7.88
N ILE A 481 -21.20 23.48 6.64
CA ILE A 481 -22.09 22.90 5.61
C ILE A 481 -21.69 21.47 5.26
N LEU A 482 -20.40 21.24 4.98
CA LEU A 482 -19.89 19.92 4.62
C LEU A 482 -20.16 18.91 5.75
N ARG A 483 -19.91 19.32 7.00
CA ARG A 483 -20.14 18.48 8.17
C ARG A 483 -21.62 18.11 8.34
N ALA A 484 -22.52 19.08 8.24
CA ALA A 484 -23.96 18.84 8.35
C ALA A 484 -24.50 17.99 7.20
N GLY A 485 -24.01 18.21 5.97
CA GLY A 485 -24.33 17.38 4.81
C GLY A 485 -23.92 15.93 5.01
N ALA A 486 -22.69 15.68 5.47
CA ALA A 486 -22.24 14.33 5.81
C ALA A 486 -23.07 13.71 6.93
N ALA A 487 -23.33 14.44 8.01
CA ALA A 487 -24.14 13.96 9.14
C ALA A 487 -25.53 13.51 8.65
N LEU A 488 -26.16 14.29 7.78
CA LEU A 488 -27.47 13.99 7.21
C LEU A 488 -27.44 12.69 6.39
N ARG A 489 -26.43 12.51 5.52
CA ARG A 489 -26.28 11.28 4.73
C ARG A 489 -25.96 10.07 5.60
N VAL A 490 -25.13 10.23 6.62
CA VAL A 490 -24.79 9.17 7.58
C VAL A 490 -26.05 8.71 8.33
N ILE A 491 -26.91 9.63 8.77
CA ILE A 491 -28.20 9.29 9.38
C ILE A 491 -29.09 8.55 8.37
N ASN A 492 -29.13 9.00 7.11
CA ASN A 492 -29.88 8.33 6.06
C ASN A 492 -29.38 6.90 5.77
N THR A 493 -28.09 6.60 5.98
CA THR A 493 -27.62 5.20 5.87
C THR A 493 -28.23 4.26 6.92
N LEU A 494 -28.69 4.80 8.06
CA LEU A 494 -29.38 4.03 9.09
C LEU A 494 -30.88 3.91 8.81
N LEU A 495 -31.51 5.02 8.40
CA LEU A 495 -32.95 5.10 8.22
C LEU A 495 -33.41 4.61 6.84
N ALA A 496 -32.53 4.68 5.84
CA ALA A 496 -32.78 4.36 4.43
C ALA A 496 -34.01 5.07 3.82
N ASP A 497 -34.40 6.20 4.41
CA ASP A 497 -35.58 7.00 4.04
C ASP A 497 -35.24 8.48 4.26
N ALA A 498 -35.30 9.25 3.17
CA ALA A 498 -34.91 10.65 3.18
C ALA A 498 -35.93 11.55 3.88
N ASP A 499 -37.22 11.26 3.78
CA ASP A 499 -38.27 12.02 4.45
C ASP A 499 -38.25 11.79 5.96
N LEU A 500 -38.01 10.54 6.36
CA LEU A 500 -37.79 10.19 7.77
C LEU A 500 -36.50 10.84 8.30
N THR A 501 -35.42 10.85 7.51
CA THR A 501 -34.16 11.51 7.89
C THR A 501 -34.34 13.02 8.07
N ASN A 502 -35.00 13.69 7.13
CA ASN A 502 -35.26 15.13 7.20
C ASN A 502 -36.13 15.49 8.42
N ARG A 503 -37.18 14.68 8.70
CA ARG A 503 -38.01 14.85 9.91
C ARG A 503 -37.21 14.60 11.19
N PHE A 504 -36.38 13.56 11.21
CA PHE A 504 -35.52 13.25 12.34
C PHE A 504 -34.58 14.42 12.67
N VAL A 505 -33.93 15.03 11.67
CA VAL A 505 -33.08 16.20 11.93
C VAL A 505 -33.91 17.38 12.47
N THR A 506 -35.08 17.63 11.88
CA THR A 506 -35.92 18.78 12.24
C THR A 506 -36.50 18.65 13.64
N GLU A 507 -37.12 17.52 13.95
CA GLU A 507 -37.90 17.31 15.19
C GLU A 507 -37.01 16.85 16.36
N PHE A 508 -35.96 16.08 16.07
CA PHE A 508 -35.12 15.48 17.11
C PHE A 508 -33.79 16.22 17.32
N LEU A 509 -33.02 16.51 16.27
CA LEU A 509 -31.71 17.16 16.46
C LEU A 509 -31.83 18.67 16.64
N LEU A 510 -32.74 19.32 15.94
CA LEU A 510 -33.01 20.75 16.13
C LEU A 510 -34.08 21.03 17.20
N GLY A 511 -35.02 20.10 17.40
CA GLY A 511 -36.02 20.17 18.46
C GLY A 511 -35.59 19.54 19.79
N ASP A 512 -36.55 19.38 20.72
CA ASP A 512 -36.33 18.90 22.09
C ASP A 512 -36.59 17.39 22.28
N ALA A 513 -36.92 16.66 21.21
CA ALA A 513 -37.22 15.24 21.33
C ALA A 513 -35.99 14.41 21.76
N HIS A 514 -36.23 13.24 22.36
CA HIS A 514 -35.20 12.24 22.69
C HIS A 514 -35.28 11.02 21.74
N PHE A 515 -34.15 10.45 21.31
CA PHE A 515 -34.10 9.26 20.45
C PHE A 515 -33.33 8.14 21.16
N PRO A 516 -33.97 6.98 21.41
CA PRO A 516 -33.40 5.94 22.26
C PRO A 516 -32.39 5.03 21.56
N GLY A 517 -32.22 5.13 20.23
CA GLY A 517 -31.27 4.31 19.48
C GLY A 517 -29.83 4.80 19.59
N PRO A 518 -28.82 3.96 19.34
CA PRO A 518 -27.42 4.40 19.30
C PRO A 518 -27.17 5.34 18.12
N ALA A 519 -26.29 6.32 18.31
CA ALA A 519 -25.87 7.21 17.23
C ALA A 519 -25.02 6.48 16.19
N PRO A 520 -25.06 6.93 14.91
CA PRO A 520 -24.21 6.37 13.88
C PRO A 520 -22.73 6.41 14.26
N ALA A 521 -21.98 5.45 13.72
CA ALA A 521 -20.55 5.24 13.98
C ALA A 521 -20.17 4.95 15.45
N GLY A 522 -21.08 5.04 16.43
CA GLY A 522 -20.80 4.73 17.83
C GLY A 522 -19.96 5.79 18.56
N HIS A 523 -20.14 7.08 18.22
CA HIS A 523 -19.45 8.19 18.89
C HIS A 523 -19.77 8.19 20.41
N PRO A 524 -18.77 8.44 21.29
CA PRO A 524 -18.97 8.40 22.74
C PRO A 524 -20.04 9.37 23.25
N ASP A 525 -20.13 10.56 22.65
CA ASP A 525 -21.17 11.55 22.99
C ASP A 525 -22.53 11.28 22.31
N GLY A 526 -22.69 10.14 21.63
CA GLY A 526 -23.94 9.73 21.02
C GLY A 526 -24.53 10.77 20.05
N TRP A 527 -25.84 11.01 20.18
CA TRP A 527 -26.58 11.94 19.33
C TRP A 527 -26.27 13.41 19.62
N ASP A 528 -25.71 13.73 20.79
CA ASP A 528 -25.39 15.11 21.15
C ASP A 528 -24.28 15.69 20.27
N ALA A 529 -23.32 14.83 19.86
CA ALA A 529 -22.32 15.22 18.86
C ALA A 529 -22.95 15.62 17.52
N TYR A 530 -23.95 14.87 17.05
CA TYR A 530 -24.66 15.18 15.80
C TYR A 530 -25.57 16.41 15.95
N ARG A 531 -26.21 16.57 17.11
CA ARG A 531 -27.01 17.76 17.46
C ARG A 531 -26.17 19.04 17.38
N ALA A 532 -24.94 19.01 17.93
CA ALA A 532 -24.02 20.14 17.87
C ALA A 532 -23.70 20.55 16.42
N VAL A 533 -23.52 19.59 15.50
CA VAL A 533 -23.28 19.84 14.07
C VAL A 533 -24.41 20.62 13.43
N PHE A 534 -25.66 20.19 13.61
CA PHE A 534 -26.80 20.86 12.97
C PHE A 534 -27.11 22.22 13.61
N ARG A 535 -26.97 22.35 14.94
CA ARG A 535 -27.15 23.64 15.64
C ARG A 535 -26.15 24.69 15.20
N GLU A 536 -24.87 24.32 15.10
CA GLU A 536 -23.80 25.20 14.58
C GLU A 536 -24.16 25.78 13.20
N LEU A 537 -24.59 24.93 12.25
CA LEU A 537 -24.98 25.41 10.93
C LEU A 537 -26.26 26.26 10.97
N GLN A 538 -27.22 25.88 11.82
CA GLN A 538 -28.46 26.64 11.99
C GLN A 538 -28.18 28.06 12.50
N GLU A 539 -27.34 28.19 13.52
CA GLU A 539 -26.88 29.46 14.10
C GLU A 539 -26.16 30.33 13.05
N LEU A 540 -25.29 29.73 12.23
CA LEU A 540 -24.61 30.43 11.14
C LEU A 540 -25.56 30.92 10.04
N SER A 541 -26.60 30.13 9.72
CA SER A 541 -27.57 30.47 8.67
C SER A 541 -28.62 31.49 9.12
N GLY A 542 -29.01 31.48 10.39
CA GLY A 542 -30.02 32.36 10.99
C GLY A 542 -31.47 32.10 10.56
N GLY A 543 -31.77 30.95 9.95
CA GLY A 543 -33.13 30.58 9.51
C GLY A 543 -33.98 29.89 10.60
N ALA A 544 -35.29 29.77 10.37
CA ALA A 544 -36.19 28.92 11.19
C ALA A 544 -36.32 27.49 10.65
N GLU A 545 -36.06 27.29 9.35
CA GLU A 545 -36.04 25.97 8.72
C GLU A 545 -34.65 25.34 8.79
N PRO A 546 -34.54 23.99 8.85
CA PRO A 546 -33.28 23.27 8.74
C PRO A 546 -32.43 23.77 7.56
N ALA A 547 -31.19 24.13 7.87
CA ALA A 547 -30.29 24.72 6.89
C ALA A 547 -30.01 23.83 5.66
N VAL A 548 -29.92 22.50 5.85
CA VAL A 548 -29.66 21.49 4.82
C VAL A 548 -30.69 20.34 4.90
N ARG A 549 -31.07 19.80 3.74
CA ARG A 549 -32.00 18.66 3.60
C ARG A 549 -31.61 17.72 2.47
N LEU A 550 -32.06 16.46 2.55
CA LEU A 550 -32.02 15.54 1.42
C LEU A 550 -33.14 15.88 0.44
N PRO A 551 -32.89 15.86 -0.88
CA PRO A 551 -33.87 16.28 -1.87
C PRO A 551 -35.04 15.32 -2.00
N TRP A 552 -36.15 15.87 -2.51
CA TRP A 552 -37.30 15.04 -2.91
C TRP A 552 -36.89 14.09 -4.06
N GLY A 553 -37.00 12.78 -3.84
CA GLY A 553 -36.52 11.75 -4.77
C GLY A 553 -35.12 11.20 -4.47
N TYR A 554 -34.56 11.44 -3.28
CA TYR A 554 -33.33 10.77 -2.83
C TYR A 554 -33.52 9.25 -2.75
N GLY A 555 -33.15 8.56 -3.83
CA GLY A 555 -33.46 7.14 -4.04
C GLY A 555 -32.41 6.16 -3.52
N ALA A 556 -32.72 4.88 -3.66
CA ALA A 556 -31.89 3.77 -3.19
C ALA A 556 -30.44 3.78 -3.73
N GLU A 557 -30.21 4.30 -4.95
CA GLU A 557 -28.86 4.43 -5.52
C GLU A 557 -27.99 5.40 -4.71
N GLN A 558 -28.54 6.56 -4.33
CA GLN A 558 -27.82 7.55 -3.52
C GLN A 558 -27.57 7.02 -2.11
N THR A 559 -28.56 6.35 -1.50
CA THR A 559 -28.40 5.66 -0.22
C THR A 559 -27.32 4.58 -0.28
N ALA A 560 -27.25 3.79 -1.37
CA ALA A 560 -26.22 2.77 -1.55
C ALA A 560 -24.81 3.39 -1.66
N LEU A 561 -24.67 4.52 -2.35
CA LEU A 561 -23.42 5.29 -2.39
C LEU A 561 -23.01 5.78 -1.00
N ASP A 562 -23.97 6.30 -0.23
CA ASP A 562 -23.71 6.77 1.13
C ASP A 562 -23.34 5.62 2.07
N MET A 563 -23.99 4.46 1.96
CA MET A 563 -23.61 3.27 2.71
C MET A 563 -22.19 2.80 2.37
N ALA A 564 -21.79 2.87 1.10
CA ALA A 564 -20.43 2.54 0.68
C ALA A 564 -19.41 3.54 1.25
N MET A 565 -19.74 4.83 1.27
CA MET A 565 -18.92 5.88 1.88
C MET A 565 -18.88 5.78 3.41
N PHE A 566 -19.98 5.41 4.06
CA PHE A 566 -20.07 5.29 5.51
C PHE A 566 -19.07 4.27 6.06
N ARG A 567 -18.82 3.17 5.32
CA ARG A 567 -17.79 2.18 5.63
C ARG A 567 -16.35 2.74 5.62
N ARG A 568 -16.14 3.96 5.10
CA ARG A 568 -14.84 4.64 5.08
C ARG A 568 -14.59 5.49 6.32
N LEU A 569 -15.62 5.74 7.14
CA LEU A 569 -15.46 6.42 8.42
C LEU A 569 -14.70 5.51 9.40
N PRO A 570 -13.74 6.04 10.17
CA PRO A 570 -13.10 5.28 11.23
C PRO A 570 -14.09 5.03 12.38
N GLU A 571 -13.74 4.11 13.28
CA GLU A 571 -14.37 4.08 14.60
C GLU A 571 -14.09 5.42 15.29
N PRO A 572 -15.13 6.20 15.65
CA PRO A 572 -14.99 7.56 16.15
C PRO A 572 -14.35 7.58 17.54
N ARG A 573 -13.41 8.49 17.73
CA ARG A 573 -12.91 8.90 19.06
C ARG A 573 -13.51 10.28 19.40
N PRO A 574 -13.53 10.69 20.69
CA PRO A 574 -13.98 12.03 21.06
C PRO A 574 -13.20 13.09 20.26
N GLY A 575 -13.90 14.00 19.58
CA GLY A 575 -13.31 15.11 18.81
C GLY A 575 -13.12 14.84 17.31
N ASP A 576 -12.94 13.59 16.88
CA ASP A 576 -12.58 13.24 15.49
C ASP A 576 -13.77 13.29 14.51
N LEU A 577 -15.02 13.22 15.03
CA LEU A 577 -16.21 13.14 14.19
C LEU A 577 -16.37 14.35 13.29
N ARG A 578 -16.09 15.55 13.81
CA ARG A 578 -16.28 16.82 13.10
C ARG A 578 -15.47 16.86 11.82
N ASP A 579 -14.19 16.52 11.91
CA ASP A 579 -13.26 16.52 10.78
C ASP A 579 -13.54 15.36 9.82
N ALA A 580 -13.83 14.16 10.35
CA ALA A 580 -14.17 12.99 9.54
C ALA A 580 -15.41 13.23 8.66
N LEU A 581 -16.43 13.92 9.19
CA LEU A 581 -17.64 14.29 8.43
C LEU A 581 -17.34 15.32 7.33
N VAL A 582 -16.47 16.31 7.57
CA VAL A 582 -16.07 17.27 6.52
C VAL A 582 -15.39 16.55 5.36
N ALA A 583 -14.43 15.67 5.65
CA ALA A 583 -13.76 14.88 4.61
C ALA A 583 -14.70 13.88 3.92
N TYR A 584 -15.66 13.30 4.66
CA TYR A 584 -16.69 12.45 4.08
C TYR A 584 -17.47 13.19 2.99
N GLU A 585 -18.03 14.37 3.31
CA GLU A 585 -18.85 15.10 2.32
C GLU A 585 -18.00 15.57 1.15
N PHE A 586 -16.78 16.05 1.41
CA PHE A 586 -15.84 16.41 0.35
C PHE A 586 -15.58 15.24 -0.61
N LEU A 587 -15.25 14.06 -0.09
CA LEU A 587 -14.98 12.87 -0.91
C LEU A 587 -16.23 12.38 -1.64
N ARG A 588 -17.41 12.61 -1.07
CA ARG A 588 -18.70 12.20 -1.61
C ARG A 588 -19.23 13.13 -2.72
N SER A 589 -19.00 14.43 -2.61
CA SER A 589 -19.63 15.44 -3.48
C SER A 589 -18.64 16.19 -4.37
N GLU A 590 -17.50 16.63 -3.83
CA GLU A 590 -16.54 17.48 -4.57
C GLU A 590 -15.47 16.64 -5.28
N TRP A 591 -14.93 15.61 -4.60
CA TRP A 591 -13.83 14.80 -5.13
C TRP A 591 -14.11 14.13 -6.48
N PRO A 592 -15.29 13.55 -6.75
CA PRO A 592 -15.56 12.93 -8.06
C PRO A 592 -15.43 13.92 -9.23
N MET A 593 -15.82 15.18 -9.01
CA MET A 593 -15.67 16.24 -10.01
C MET A 593 -14.20 16.68 -10.15
N LEU A 594 -13.48 16.76 -9.03
CA LEU A 594 -12.09 17.22 -8.99
C LEU A 594 -11.10 16.21 -9.57
N ALA A 595 -11.32 14.92 -9.30
CA ALA A 595 -10.46 13.82 -9.76
C ALA A 595 -10.41 13.75 -11.30
N GLY A 596 -11.52 14.13 -11.96
CA GLY A 596 -11.71 14.01 -13.40
C GLY A 596 -11.52 12.58 -13.89
N ASP A 597 -11.58 12.37 -15.21
CA ASP A 597 -11.63 11.01 -15.75
C ASP A 597 -10.33 10.21 -15.54
N ARG A 598 -9.13 10.83 -15.57
CA ARG A 598 -7.86 10.04 -15.60
C ARG A 598 -6.60 10.63 -14.95
N ARG A 599 -6.60 11.83 -14.36
CA ARG A 599 -5.32 12.56 -14.12
C ARG A 599 -5.01 13.02 -12.69
N ARG A 600 -5.92 13.01 -11.70
CA ARG A 600 -5.65 13.51 -10.33
C ARG A 600 -6.01 12.44 -9.30
N ARG A 601 -5.06 11.56 -8.98
CA ARG A 601 -5.30 10.36 -8.13
C ARG A 601 -4.50 10.33 -6.83
N TYR A 602 -3.97 11.48 -6.40
CA TYR A 602 -3.26 11.62 -5.14
C TYR A 602 -3.70 12.89 -4.44
N LEU A 603 -3.82 12.79 -3.12
CA LEU A 603 -4.10 13.90 -2.23
C LEU A 603 -2.83 14.22 -1.43
N ALA A 604 -2.56 15.50 -1.21
CA ALA A 604 -1.56 15.93 -0.24
C ALA A 604 -2.13 16.96 0.72
N VAL A 605 -1.89 16.76 2.00
CA VAL A 605 -2.11 17.76 3.04
C VAL A 605 -0.81 18.53 3.22
N ASP A 606 -0.82 19.79 2.79
CA ASP A 606 0.37 20.66 2.83
C ASP A 606 0.39 21.46 4.14
N LEU A 607 1.31 21.09 5.03
CA LEU A 607 1.48 21.66 6.37
C LEU A 607 2.67 22.62 6.45
N ARG A 608 3.34 22.92 5.33
CA ARG A 608 4.51 23.80 5.28
C ARG A 608 4.25 25.18 5.89
N ALA A 609 3.04 25.72 5.70
CA ALA A 609 2.66 27.01 6.23
C ALA A 609 1.87 26.94 7.55
N VAL A 610 1.72 25.75 8.14
CA VAL A 610 0.87 25.49 9.31
C VAL A 610 1.72 25.22 10.54
N ARG A 611 1.33 25.77 11.69
CA ARG A 611 1.90 25.45 13.00
C ARG A 611 1.08 24.39 13.72
N ARG A 612 1.67 23.75 14.74
CA ARG A 612 0.99 22.71 15.52
C ARG A 612 -0.27 23.25 16.20
N GLU A 613 -0.20 24.43 16.78
CA GLU A 613 -1.33 25.04 17.50
C GLU A 613 -2.49 25.31 16.53
N GLU A 614 -2.17 25.79 15.32
CA GLU A 614 -3.16 26.02 14.26
C GLU A 614 -3.76 24.70 13.78
N TRP A 615 -2.94 23.67 13.58
CA TRP A 615 -3.41 22.33 13.23
C TRP A 615 -4.44 21.80 14.25
N GLU A 616 -4.16 21.95 15.54
CA GLU A 616 -4.99 21.41 16.61
C GLU A 616 -6.30 22.19 16.81
N SER A 617 -6.34 23.48 16.45
CA SER A 617 -7.45 24.37 16.86
C SER A 617 -8.17 25.10 15.72
N ASP A 618 -7.55 25.29 14.55
CA ASP A 618 -8.15 26.03 13.45
C ASP A 618 -9.20 25.19 12.70
N GLU A 619 -10.46 25.59 12.81
CA GLU A 619 -11.61 24.99 12.11
C GLU A 619 -11.43 25.02 10.59
N ARG A 620 -10.65 25.97 10.05
CA ARG A 620 -10.38 26.08 8.61
C ARG A 620 -9.54 24.91 8.05
N LEU A 621 -8.89 24.16 8.94
CA LEU A 621 -8.11 22.96 8.62
C LEU A 621 -8.89 21.65 8.81
N SER A 622 -10.20 21.73 9.08
CA SER A 622 -11.05 20.55 9.35
C SER A 622 -11.05 19.54 8.20
N LEU A 623 -11.03 20.00 6.94
CA LEU A 623 -10.93 19.11 5.78
C LEU A 623 -9.59 18.35 5.76
N GLN A 624 -8.48 19.03 6.02
CA GLN A 624 -7.14 18.45 6.04
C GLN A 624 -7.03 17.38 7.13
N ARG A 625 -7.46 17.70 8.36
CA ARG A 625 -7.54 16.74 9.48
C ARG A 625 -8.42 15.55 9.14
N GLY A 626 -9.57 15.82 8.54
CA GLY A 626 -10.54 14.80 8.13
C GLY A 626 -9.96 13.83 7.09
N LEU A 627 -9.24 14.35 6.09
CA LEU A 627 -8.64 13.54 5.02
C LEU A 627 -7.55 12.58 5.52
N LEU A 628 -6.83 12.94 6.59
CA LEU A 628 -5.90 12.04 7.28
C LEU A 628 -6.63 11.03 8.18
N THR A 629 -7.87 11.32 8.58
CA THR A 629 -8.64 10.48 9.50
C THR A 629 -9.47 9.40 8.77
N VAL A 630 -10.05 9.74 7.61
CA VAL A 630 -10.94 8.83 6.86
C VAL A 630 -10.17 7.90 5.92
N ARG A 631 -10.79 6.77 5.55
CA ARG A 631 -10.27 5.86 4.52
C ARG A 631 -10.52 6.43 3.12
N ALA A 632 -9.72 7.41 2.72
CA ALA A 632 -9.83 8.08 1.43
C ALA A 632 -9.68 7.09 0.25
N PRO A 633 -10.46 7.24 -0.85
CA PRO A 633 -10.42 6.36 -2.01
C PRO A 633 -9.14 6.48 -2.84
N VAL A 634 -8.25 7.38 -2.45
CA VAL A 634 -6.93 7.60 -3.05
C VAL A 634 -5.89 7.78 -1.96
N PRO A 635 -4.59 7.65 -2.27
CA PRO A 635 -3.52 7.85 -1.30
C PRO A 635 -3.46 9.31 -0.85
N VAL A 636 -3.26 9.51 0.45
CA VAL A 636 -3.15 10.83 1.09
C VAL A 636 -1.77 10.95 1.73
N TRP A 637 -1.05 11.99 1.35
CA TRP A 637 0.31 12.26 1.82
C TRP A 637 0.36 13.54 2.66
N ILE A 638 1.40 13.68 3.46
CA ILE A 638 1.72 14.90 4.17
C ILE A 638 2.92 15.56 3.51
N VAL A 639 2.87 16.87 3.34
CA VAL A 639 4.02 17.69 2.92
C VAL A 639 4.36 18.65 4.04
N GLN A 640 5.63 18.68 4.45
CA GLN A 640 6.12 19.54 5.53
C GLN A 640 7.46 20.18 5.16
N HIS A 641 7.84 21.23 5.89
CA HIS A 641 9.19 21.78 5.88
C HIS A 641 10.08 21.02 6.85
N ALA A 642 11.36 20.93 6.52
CA ALA A 642 12.37 20.45 7.44
C ALA A 642 12.33 21.27 8.75
N GLY A 643 12.31 20.58 9.89
CA GLY A 643 12.20 21.19 11.22
C GLY A 643 10.78 21.28 11.76
N GLN A 644 9.74 21.10 10.92
CA GLN A 644 8.41 20.77 11.40
C GLN A 644 8.43 19.29 11.80
N ASP A 645 8.17 18.99 13.07
CA ASP A 645 8.13 17.60 13.58
C ASP A 645 6.68 17.09 13.52
N VAL A 646 6.12 16.99 12.30
CA VAL A 646 4.70 16.63 12.11
C VAL A 646 4.40 15.20 12.59
N ASP A 647 5.40 14.31 12.57
CA ASP A 647 5.28 12.97 13.18
C ASP A 647 4.89 13.03 14.68
N GLY A 648 5.18 14.15 15.36
CA GLY A 648 4.81 14.41 16.76
C GLY A 648 3.49 15.14 16.98
N TRP A 649 2.75 15.45 15.93
CA TRP A 649 1.44 16.12 15.99
C TRP A 649 0.32 15.07 16.25
N PRO A 650 -0.88 15.48 16.71
CA PRO A 650 -2.00 14.56 16.87
C PRO A 650 -2.62 14.19 15.52
N ILE A 651 -1.88 13.43 14.71
CA ILE A 651 -2.31 12.88 13.42
C ILE A 651 -2.56 11.39 13.61
N LEU A 652 -3.71 10.92 13.14
CA LEU A 652 -4.07 9.52 13.21
C LEU A 652 -3.36 8.73 12.11
N GLY A 653 -2.80 7.57 12.45
CA GLY A 653 -2.19 6.66 11.47
C GLY A 653 -0.74 6.96 11.15
N ASP A 654 -0.23 6.32 10.10
CA ASP A 654 1.18 6.39 9.65
C ASP A 654 1.22 6.87 8.19
N HIS A 655 0.88 8.13 7.95
CA HIS A 655 0.79 8.69 6.59
C HIS A 655 2.15 8.97 5.99
N PRO A 656 2.40 8.70 4.70
CA PRO A 656 3.65 9.09 4.04
C PRO A 656 3.96 10.58 4.20
N ILE A 657 5.18 10.90 4.63
CA ILE A 657 5.62 12.28 4.85
C ILE A 657 6.74 12.68 3.90
N PHE A 658 6.48 13.72 3.12
CA PHE A 658 7.45 14.39 2.26
C PHE A 658 7.99 15.63 2.97
N THR A 659 9.27 15.59 3.35
CA THR A 659 9.94 16.70 4.04
C THR A 659 10.78 17.53 3.06
N GLU A 660 10.42 18.80 2.87
CA GLU A 660 11.12 19.77 2.02
C GLU A 660 12.29 20.41 2.78
N HIS A 661 13.52 20.15 2.33
CA HIS A 661 14.74 20.74 2.89
C HIS A 661 15.23 21.97 2.11
N PHE A 662 14.84 22.10 0.85
CA PHE A 662 15.16 23.26 0.00
C PHE A 662 14.01 23.53 -0.98
N PRO A 663 13.84 24.79 -1.43
CA PRO A 663 12.76 25.15 -2.34
C PRO A 663 12.79 24.34 -3.64
N GLY A 664 11.64 23.79 -4.04
CA GLY A 664 11.51 23.07 -5.30
C GLY A 664 12.03 21.63 -5.26
N GLN A 665 12.22 21.03 -4.08
CA GLN A 665 12.65 19.64 -3.90
C GLN A 665 11.69 18.62 -4.55
N PHE A 666 10.40 18.96 -4.69
CA PHE A 666 9.37 18.08 -5.24
C PHE A 666 8.85 18.56 -6.61
N PRO A 667 9.71 18.77 -7.63
CA PRO A 667 9.28 19.31 -8.93
C PRO A 667 8.41 18.33 -9.72
N TRP A 668 8.41 17.06 -9.29
CA TRP A 668 7.60 15.98 -9.85
C TRP A 668 6.16 16.00 -9.33
N MET A 669 5.89 16.64 -8.18
CA MET A 669 4.53 16.88 -7.70
C MET A 669 3.97 18.09 -8.46
N ALA A 670 3.22 17.84 -9.53
CA ALA A 670 2.47 18.87 -10.21
C ALA A 670 1.25 19.23 -9.35
N GLY A 671 1.41 20.20 -8.46
CA GLY A 671 0.33 20.69 -7.61
C GLY A 671 -0.67 21.50 -8.43
N ASP A 672 -1.87 20.97 -8.62
CA ASP A 672 -3.02 21.82 -8.93
C ASP A 672 -3.51 22.34 -7.57
N ARG A 673 -3.16 23.59 -7.22
CA ARG A 673 -3.78 24.34 -6.12
C ARG A 673 -4.86 25.25 -6.70
N PRO A 674 -6.08 24.77 -6.94
CA PRO A 674 -7.18 25.71 -7.12
C PRO A 674 -7.45 26.32 -5.75
N ASP A 675 -6.79 27.45 -5.45
CA ASP A 675 -7.06 28.27 -4.26
C ASP A 675 -8.54 28.73 -4.19
N ARG A 676 -9.31 28.46 -5.26
CA ARG A 676 -10.73 28.74 -5.40
C ARG A 676 -11.42 27.63 -6.19
N THR A 677 -11.54 26.44 -5.62
CA THR A 677 -12.60 25.55 -6.11
C THR A 677 -13.91 26.15 -5.58
N PRO A 678 -14.79 26.71 -6.44
CA PRO A 678 -16.05 27.24 -5.97
C PRO A 678 -16.80 26.13 -5.26
N PHE A 679 -17.34 26.42 -4.08
CA PHE A 679 -18.29 25.54 -3.41
C PHE A 679 -19.40 25.20 -4.41
N VAL A 680 -19.56 23.92 -4.73
CA VAL A 680 -20.54 23.48 -5.72
C VAL A 680 -21.90 23.47 -5.03
N ALA A 681 -22.63 24.57 -5.15
CA ALA A 681 -24.05 24.61 -4.79
C ALA A 681 -24.78 23.55 -5.64
N GLY A 682 -25.43 22.57 -4.98
CA GLY A 682 -26.11 21.47 -5.67
C GLY A 682 -25.42 20.10 -5.62
N ALA A 683 -24.63 19.81 -4.58
CA ALA A 683 -24.04 18.49 -4.26
C ALA A 683 -25.08 17.35 -4.02
N GLY A 684 -26.29 17.44 -4.55
CA GLY A 684 -27.40 16.53 -4.23
C GLY A 684 -28.00 16.75 -2.84
N LEU A 685 -27.87 17.97 -2.29
CA LEU A 685 -28.54 18.45 -1.08
C LEU A 685 -29.40 19.67 -1.43
N GLU A 686 -30.49 19.85 -0.70
CA GLU A 686 -31.31 21.06 -0.72
C GLU A 686 -30.89 22.02 0.40
N TYR A 687 -30.78 23.31 0.08
CA TYR A 687 -30.41 24.36 1.04
C TYR A 687 -31.58 25.28 1.31
N SER A 688 -31.74 25.67 2.58
CA SER A 688 -32.75 26.67 2.94
C SER A 688 -32.48 28.01 2.26
N PRO A 689 -33.49 28.90 2.13
CA PRO A 689 -33.30 30.25 1.62
C PRO A 689 -32.25 31.04 2.42
N ALA A 690 -32.22 30.87 3.75
CA ALA A 690 -31.27 31.52 4.64
C ALA A 690 -29.82 31.08 4.37
N LEU A 691 -29.60 29.77 4.23
CA LEU A 691 -28.29 29.22 3.87
C LEU A 691 -27.86 29.64 2.46
N THR A 692 -28.79 29.64 1.50
CA THR A 692 -28.53 30.11 0.13
C THR A 692 -28.10 31.58 0.12
N ALA A 693 -28.75 32.42 0.93
CA ALA A 693 -28.38 33.82 1.09
C ALA A 693 -26.98 33.98 1.71
N LEU A 694 -26.61 33.16 2.70
CA LEU A 694 -25.26 33.15 3.28
C LEU A 694 -24.20 32.84 2.21
N ILE A 695 -24.41 31.79 1.42
CA ILE A 695 -23.50 31.36 0.34
C ILE A 695 -23.37 32.44 -0.76
N GLY A 696 -24.43 33.23 -0.98
CA GLY A 696 -24.50 34.26 -2.02
C GLY A 696 -23.80 35.59 -1.70
N ARG A 697 -23.33 35.82 -0.46
CA ARG A 697 -22.80 37.13 -0.04
C ARG A 697 -21.47 37.50 -0.74
N PRO A 698 -21.29 38.73 -1.23
CA PRO A 698 -19.99 39.23 -1.71
C PRO A 698 -18.97 39.21 -0.56
N GLY A 699 -17.79 38.62 -0.77
CA GLY A 699 -16.76 38.41 0.28
C GLY A 699 -16.82 37.03 0.96
N VAL A 700 -17.84 36.23 0.66
CA VAL A 700 -17.95 34.80 1.04
C VAL A 700 -17.50 33.88 -0.13
N ARG A 701 -17.46 34.40 -1.37
CA ARG A 701 -16.99 33.70 -2.58
C ARG A 701 -15.51 33.91 -2.89
#